data_AF-A0A644UFA2-F1
#
_entry.id   AF-A0A644UFA2-F1
#
_cell.length_a   1.000
_cell.length_b   1.000
_cell.length_c   1.000
_cell.angle_alpha   90.00
_cell.angle_beta   90.00
_cell.angle_gamma   90.00
#
_symmetry.space_group_name_H-M   'P 1'
#
loop_
_entity.id
_entity.type
_entity.pdbx_description
1 polymer ?
#
loop_
_entity_poly.entity_id
_entity_poly.type
_entity_poly.pdbx_seq_one_letter_code
_entity_poly.pdbx_strand_id
1 'polypeptide(L)'
;MKRNFILLALAIAGLTTMAQEKMYIHKADHFTLGALITSTDSISFSDDRSTIIFSIGNITDSYTVSDIDSITFGANSTIVSVWYDETGVRVTNPLAYEGVSVTADGANVTVTSTSTIQGIGYRLSGSTQGGSFKIYSQQPFSLMLNGVHITNPNGPAINIQSGNTVTVDIMTGTTNVLTDGGTYSSQAKAPNSTTEDQKGAFFSETALIFTGTGNLTINGQGAAKHGLCSDSNIGINGGNITVASAAKDGIHAKTGFTMTNGTLYVTATGDAIDGDAGNVNITGGNITTLNEADDVKGIACDGTITISGGDLMLTVNGDQSKAMKSKSGINISGGSISIITAGDAVLEASGSGYDPSYCTAIKCDANISISGGNIDITSTGKAGKGISSDADITISNGTIIIACSGNGARYTNTTGAFDAYVSTCITSDGNTLINGGTITTSSSGSGGKSISVDGALTIGNSSSSPVINLTTTGSRIYISGSGQNAEYAEAKTVKSDGDIIIESGNITLNSADDGLKSETSITISTAIINITNSVEGIEAPFITINSGEIFIKSSDDCINTTFGLGGEQNDGSIMTFNGGYVVVNTTGGDGLDANGNIVINGGTILVHGPPNAPEVGLDYNGSCSMNGGFLIVSGPNSNMLQAPGNSSTQNCLKAVTNSGLSASTLFHIQDASGGNIVTFQPLRTYYSIIFSSSQLLTGSTYSIYTGGSCNGTVNNGLYTGGTYSGGTFKKSFTISNRITSVNF
;
A
#
# COMPACT_ATOMS: atom_id res chain seq x y z
N MET A 1 -83.36 23.49 29.18
CA MET A 1 -83.04 22.37 28.28
C MET A 1 -81.85 21.62 28.89
N LYS A 2 -82.02 20.32 29.17
CA LYS A 2 -81.12 19.51 30.02
C LYS A 2 -79.82 19.15 29.26
N ARG A 3 -78.65 19.50 29.82
CA ARG A 3 -77.33 18.97 29.41
C ARG A 3 -77.20 17.57 29.99
N ASN A 4 -77.35 16.55 29.14
CA ASN A 4 -77.07 15.16 29.51
C ASN A 4 -75.57 14.90 29.34
N PHE A 5 -74.85 14.80 30.45
CA PHE A 5 -73.55 14.12 30.49
C PHE A 5 -73.82 12.62 30.34
N ILE A 6 -73.33 12.00 29.27
CA ILE A 6 -73.25 10.54 29.17
C ILE A 6 -71.86 10.16 29.69
N LEU A 7 -71.83 9.59 30.90
CA LEU A 7 -70.67 8.83 31.39
C LEU A 7 -70.60 7.53 30.58
N LEU A 8 -69.53 7.37 29.79
CA LEU A 8 -69.19 6.08 29.21
C LEU A 8 -68.44 5.27 30.28
N ALA A 9 -69.12 4.29 30.90
CA ALA A 9 -68.49 3.37 31.84
C ALA A 9 -67.72 2.29 31.07
N LEU A 10 -66.39 2.30 31.14
CA LEU A 10 -65.53 1.22 30.66
C LEU A 10 -65.64 0.03 31.64
N ALA A 11 -66.12 -1.11 31.16
CA ALA A 11 -66.05 -2.37 31.87
C ALA A 11 -64.62 -2.94 31.75
N ILE A 12 -63.82 -2.80 32.82
CA ILE A 12 -62.54 -3.48 32.96
C ILE A 12 -62.81 -4.88 33.52
N ALA A 13 -62.77 -5.90 32.66
CA ALA A 13 -62.72 -7.30 33.07
C ALA A 13 -61.27 -7.79 32.88
N GLY A 14 -60.68 -8.24 33.99
CA GLY A 14 -59.24 -8.48 34.12
C GLY A 14 -58.68 -9.60 33.25
N LEU A 15 -57.45 -9.36 32.79
CA LEU A 15 -56.44 -10.31 32.36
C LEU A 15 -55.09 -9.59 32.57
N THR A 16 -54.19 -10.23 33.33
CA THR A 16 -52.76 -9.89 33.54
C THR A 16 -52.31 -8.50 33.07
N THR A 17 -52.13 -7.58 34.03
CA THR A 17 -51.71 -6.19 33.83
C THR A 17 -50.32 -6.10 33.19
N MET A 18 -50.26 -6.10 31.86
CA MET A 18 -49.33 -5.20 31.19
C MET A 18 -49.87 -3.80 31.51
N ALA A 19 -49.06 -2.94 32.13
CA ALA A 19 -49.45 -1.55 32.33
C ALA A 19 -49.71 -0.94 30.95
N GLN A 20 -50.99 -0.75 30.61
CA GLN A 20 -51.37 0.04 29.45
C GLN A 20 -51.01 1.48 29.82
N GLU A 21 -50.04 2.06 29.11
CA GLU A 21 -49.45 3.38 29.42
C GLU A 21 -49.85 4.43 28.37
N LYS A 22 -50.20 3.99 27.16
CA LYS A 22 -50.63 4.86 26.06
C LYS A 22 -52.00 4.49 25.54
N MET A 23 -52.76 5.53 25.23
CA MET A 23 -53.91 5.50 24.34
C MET A 23 -53.42 5.68 22.91
N TYR A 24 -53.88 4.83 22.00
CA TYR A 24 -53.59 4.90 20.58
C TYR A 24 -54.86 5.26 19.82
N ILE A 25 -54.82 6.37 19.10
CA ILE A 25 -55.89 6.88 18.25
C ILE A 25 -55.59 6.42 16.83
N HIS A 26 -56.33 5.44 16.33
CA HIS A 26 -56.21 4.93 14.97
C HIS A 26 -57.11 5.72 14.04
N LYS A 27 -56.51 6.33 13.02
CA LYS A 27 -57.19 7.16 12.05
C LYS A 27 -57.42 6.40 10.74
N ALA A 28 -58.48 6.80 10.02
CA ALA A 28 -58.86 6.24 8.73
C ALA A 28 -57.80 6.48 7.63
N ASP A 29 -56.89 7.44 7.82
CA ASP A 29 -55.76 7.74 6.94
C ASP A 29 -54.52 6.85 7.22
N HIS A 30 -54.69 5.78 8.02
CA HIS A 30 -53.64 4.86 8.46
C HIS A 30 -52.56 5.46 9.37
N PHE A 31 -52.83 6.61 9.98
CA PHE A 31 -52.02 7.13 11.09
C PHE A 31 -52.54 6.62 12.43
N THR A 32 -51.63 6.23 13.30
CA THR A 32 -51.90 5.88 14.69
C THR A 32 -51.14 6.83 15.59
N LEU A 33 -51.85 7.61 16.40
CA LEU A 33 -51.29 8.64 17.27
C LEU A 33 -51.32 8.17 18.72
N GLY A 34 -50.17 8.12 19.38
CA GLY A 34 -50.05 7.72 20.78
C GLY A 34 -50.08 8.91 21.73
N ALA A 35 -50.89 8.81 22.78
CA ALA A 35 -50.98 9.76 23.88
C ALA A 35 -50.73 9.03 25.20
N LEU A 36 -49.89 9.59 26.07
CA LEU A 36 -49.75 9.09 27.45
C LEU A 36 -51.10 9.18 28.16
N ILE A 37 -51.55 8.07 28.74
CA ILE A 37 -52.79 8.04 29.52
C ILE A 37 -52.69 9.02 30.69
N THR A 38 -51.53 9.09 31.34
CA THR A 38 -51.24 10.01 32.44
C THR A 38 -51.32 11.49 32.04
N SER A 39 -51.17 11.79 30.75
CA SER A 39 -51.28 13.14 30.22
C SER A 39 -52.65 13.41 29.60
N THR A 40 -53.53 12.42 29.47
CA THR A 40 -54.86 12.58 28.88
C THR A 40 -55.83 13.11 29.93
N ASP A 41 -56.25 14.37 29.80
CA ASP A 41 -57.18 15.04 30.74
C ASP A 41 -58.63 14.67 30.42
N SER A 42 -59.06 14.89 29.17
CA SER A 42 -60.43 14.56 28.75
C SER A 42 -60.53 14.19 27.27
N ILE A 43 -61.56 13.40 26.97
CA ILE A 43 -61.99 13.07 25.60
C ILE A 43 -63.48 13.41 25.53
N SER A 44 -63.86 14.28 24.60
CA SER A 44 -65.23 14.78 24.48
C SER A 44 -65.66 14.89 23.02
N PHE A 45 -66.96 15.06 22.80
CA PHE A 45 -67.51 15.31 21.46
C PHE A 45 -67.99 16.74 21.36
N SER A 46 -67.96 17.32 20.15
CA SER A 46 -68.68 18.55 19.83
C SER A 46 -70.19 18.39 20.08
N ASP A 47 -70.90 19.52 20.19
CA ASP A 47 -72.35 19.51 20.48
C ASP A 47 -73.17 18.74 19.44
N ASP A 48 -72.75 18.76 18.18
CA ASP A 48 -73.36 18.02 17.06
C ASP A 48 -72.80 16.59 16.89
N ARG A 49 -71.79 16.22 17.71
CA ARG A 49 -71.08 14.93 17.72
C ARG A 49 -70.35 14.60 16.42
N SER A 50 -70.11 15.58 15.55
CA SER A 50 -69.35 15.38 14.31
C SER A 50 -67.83 15.36 14.55
N THR A 51 -67.36 15.95 15.65
CA THR A 51 -65.96 16.05 16.03
C THR A 51 -65.71 15.40 17.39
N ILE A 52 -64.61 14.66 17.52
CA ILE A 52 -64.06 14.20 18.79
C ILE A 52 -62.85 15.06 19.16
N ILE A 53 -62.77 15.48 20.42
CA ILE A 53 -61.78 16.41 20.97
C ILE A 53 -60.98 15.67 22.04
N PHE A 54 -59.67 15.70 21.92
CA PHE A 54 -58.71 15.12 22.85
C PHE A 54 -57.93 16.24 23.54
N SER A 55 -58.06 16.34 24.86
CA SER A 55 -57.25 17.23 25.70
C SER A 55 -56.13 16.41 26.35
N ILE A 56 -54.91 16.60 25.87
CA ILE A 56 -53.72 15.84 26.26
C ILE A 56 -52.65 16.83 26.74
N GLY A 57 -52.49 16.94 28.06
CA GLY A 57 -51.66 17.94 28.70
C GLY A 57 -52.09 19.35 28.30
N ASN A 58 -51.17 20.12 27.72
CA ASN A 58 -51.45 21.47 27.22
C ASN A 58 -51.91 21.50 25.75
N ILE A 59 -52.04 20.33 25.11
CA ILE A 59 -52.45 20.21 23.71
C ILE A 59 -53.94 19.86 23.68
N THR A 60 -54.71 20.60 22.90
CA THR A 60 -56.07 20.21 22.53
C THR A 60 -56.07 19.95 21.04
N ASP A 61 -56.44 18.74 20.66
CA ASP A 61 -56.51 18.32 19.27
C ASP A 61 -57.89 17.76 18.96
N SER A 62 -58.33 17.86 17.71
CA SER A 62 -59.68 17.49 17.33
C SER A 62 -59.73 16.86 15.95
N TYR A 63 -60.52 15.81 15.81
CA TYR A 63 -60.69 15.07 14.56
C TYR A 63 -62.17 14.89 14.25
N THR A 64 -62.52 14.79 12.97
CA THR A 64 -63.86 14.34 12.60
C THR A 64 -64.04 12.92 13.11
N VAL A 65 -65.21 12.58 13.64
CA VAL A 65 -65.47 11.22 14.12
C VAL A 65 -65.31 10.19 12.99
N SER A 66 -65.59 10.57 11.74
CA SER A 66 -65.34 9.72 10.56
C SER A 66 -63.86 9.47 10.26
N ASP A 67 -62.97 10.30 10.79
CA ASP A 67 -61.52 10.15 10.61
C ASP A 67 -60.92 9.20 11.65
N ILE A 68 -61.67 8.84 12.69
CA ILE A 68 -61.24 7.88 13.72
C ILE A 68 -61.80 6.51 13.37
N ASP A 69 -60.90 5.55 13.14
CA ASP A 69 -61.24 4.14 12.93
C ASP A 69 -61.48 3.45 14.29
N SER A 70 -60.52 3.57 15.21
CA SER A 70 -60.60 2.94 16.52
C SER A 70 -59.70 3.62 17.56
N ILE A 71 -59.93 3.33 18.84
CA ILE A 71 -59.04 3.74 19.94
C ILE A 71 -58.66 2.47 20.71
N THR A 72 -57.36 2.26 20.92
CA THR A 72 -56.84 1.13 21.71
C THR A 72 -55.92 1.62 22.81
N PHE A 73 -55.54 0.71 23.72
CA PHE A 73 -54.63 1.00 24.81
C PHE A 73 -53.49 -0.02 24.81
N GLY A 74 -52.26 0.46 24.96
CA GLY A 74 -51.07 -0.37 24.80
C GLY A 74 -49.89 0.11 25.62
N ALA A 75 -48.78 -0.63 25.50
CA ALA A 75 -47.52 -0.29 26.15
C ALA A 75 -46.95 1.01 25.60
N ASN A 76 -46.18 1.72 26.41
CA ASN A 76 -45.40 2.85 25.94
C ASN A 76 -44.29 2.39 24.98
N SER A 77 -43.94 3.26 24.03
CA SER A 77 -42.89 3.02 23.05
C SER A 77 -42.28 4.35 22.63
N THR A 78 -40.98 4.35 22.39
CA THR A 78 -40.22 5.46 21.79
C THR A 78 -39.92 5.21 20.31
N ILE A 79 -40.51 4.17 19.71
CA ILE A 79 -40.30 3.81 18.31
C ILE A 79 -41.46 4.30 17.47
N VAL A 80 -41.19 5.27 16.60
CA VAL A 80 -42.08 5.68 15.51
C VAL A 80 -41.86 4.72 14.35
N SER A 81 -42.93 4.07 13.88
CA SER A 81 -42.86 3.11 12.77
C SER A 81 -43.53 3.68 11.53
N VAL A 82 -42.83 3.58 10.39
CA VAL A 82 -43.31 3.94 9.06
C VAL A 82 -43.28 2.69 8.19
N TRP A 83 -44.43 2.31 7.66
CA TRP A 83 -44.59 1.20 6.74
C TRP A 83 -45.00 1.74 5.37
N TYR A 84 -44.15 1.54 4.35
CA TYR A 84 -44.43 1.91 2.98
C TYR A 84 -45.33 0.85 2.31
N ASP A 85 -46.44 1.30 1.73
CA ASP A 85 -47.47 0.48 1.09
C ASP A 85 -47.67 1.00 -0.35
N GLU A 86 -46.65 0.77 -1.17
CA GLU A 86 -46.53 1.21 -2.57
C GLU A 86 -46.57 2.73 -2.76
N THR A 87 -47.76 3.32 -2.82
CA THR A 87 -47.99 4.74 -3.12
C THR A 87 -48.28 5.57 -1.87
N GLY A 88 -48.48 4.92 -0.72
CA GLY A 88 -48.77 5.56 0.56
C GLY A 88 -47.96 4.97 1.71
N VAL A 89 -48.33 5.37 2.93
CA VAL A 89 -47.71 4.87 4.17
C VAL A 89 -48.74 4.59 5.25
N ARG A 90 -48.38 3.68 6.16
CA ARG A 90 -49.02 3.51 7.46
C ARG A 90 -48.04 3.96 8.53
N VAL A 91 -48.49 4.80 9.46
CA VAL A 91 -47.62 5.40 10.48
C VAL A 91 -48.14 5.06 11.86
N THR A 92 -47.27 4.53 12.72
CA THR A 92 -47.52 4.49 14.16
C THR A 92 -46.57 5.45 14.83
N ASN A 93 -47.10 6.53 15.38
CA ASN A 93 -46.37 7.55 16.11
C ASN A 93 -46.79 7.55 17.59
N PRO A 94 -46.13 6.76 18.45
CA PRO A 94 -46.41 6.78 19.88
C PRO A 94 -46.16 8.14 20.53
N LEU A 95 -45.39 9.04 19.90
CA LEU A 95 -44.90 10.30 20.45
C LEU A 95 -45.60 11.53 19.85
N ALA A 96 -46.80 11.34 19.27
CA ALA A 96 -47.56 12.39 18.57
C ALA A 96 -47.82 13.63 19.43
N TYR A 97 -48.03 13.43 20.74
CA TYR A 97 -48.26 14.51 21.71
C TYR A 97 -47.03 14.78 22.60
N GLU A 98 -45.86 14.24 22.24
CA GLU A 98 -44.60 14.36 22.95
C GLU A 98 -43.50 14.99 22.08
N GLY A 99 -43.91 15.86 21.15
CA GLY A 99 -43.02 16.66 20.31
C GLY A 99 -42.53 15.99 19.03
N VAL A 100 -43.14 14.87 18.60
CA VAL A 100 -42.82 14.23 17.31
C VAL A 100 -44.01 14.32 16.36
N SER A 101 -43.82 15.04 15.26
CA SER A 101 -44.77 15.17 14.16
C SER A 101 -44.33 14.31 12.98
N VAL A 102 -45.26 13.60 12.35
CA VAL A 102 -45.05 12.89 11.09
C VAL A 102 -46.10 13.34 10.09
N THR A 103 -45.67 13.73 8.89
CA THR A 103 -46.55 14.09 7.77
C THR A 103 -46.21 13.22 6.56
N ALA A 104 -47.21 12.88 5.76
CA ALA A 104 -47.03 12.14 4.52
C ALA A 104 -47.78 12.82 3.36
N ASP A 105 -47.11 12.96 2.22
CA ASP A 105 -47.73 13.29 0.92
C ASP A 105 -47.50 12.10 -0.03
N GLY A 106 -48.53 11.26 -0.18
CA GLY A 106 -48.39 9.91 -0.72
C GLY A 106 -47.36 9.12 0.10
N ALA A 107 -46.32 8.62 -0.58
CA ALA A 107 -45.20 7.92 0.05
C ALA A 107 -44.02 8.85 0.43
N ASN A 108 -44.18 10.17 0.40
CA ASN A 108 -43.12 11.10 0.86
C ASN A 108 -43.34 11.44 2.33
N VAL A 109 -42.49 10.88 3.20
CA VAL A 109 -42.61 11.04 4.65
C VAL A 109 -41.67 12.14 5.14
N THR A 110 -42.20 13.06 5.94
CA THR A 110 -41.40 14.05 6.68
C THR A 110 -41.67 13.92 8.17
N VAL A 111 -40.60 13.79 8.95
CA VAL A 111 -40.62 13.74 10.42
C VAL A 111 -40.01 15.03 10.96
N THR A 112 -40.68 15.65 11.93
CA THR A 112 -40.15 16.79 12.69
C THR A 112 -40.24 16.45 14.17
N SER A 113 -39.10 16.30 14.84
CA SER A 113 -38.99 16.03 16.26
C SER A 113 -38.38 17.22 17.01
N THR A 114 -39.22 17.86 17.82
CA THR A 114 -38.84 18.84 18.85
C THR A 114 -38.79 18.21 20.24
N SER A 115 -39.00 16.89 20.32
CA SER A 115 -38.98 16.15 21.58
C SER A 115 -37.62 16.23 22.27
N THR A 116 -37.65 16.28 23.61
CA THR A 116 -36.44 16.18 24.44
C THR A 116 -36.09 14.73 24.81
N ILE A 117 -36.92 13.76 24.38
CA ILE A 117 -36.69 12.34 24.62
C ILE A 117 -35.47 11.89 23.82
N GLN A 118 -34.50 11.26 24.51
CA GLN A 118 -33.31 10.70 23.88
C GLN A 118 -33.58 9.27 23.39
N GLY A 119 -32.87 8.86 22.34
CA GLY A 119 -32.92 7.49 21.84
C GLY A 119 -34.24 7.12 21.16
N ILE A 120 -34.94 8.10 20.57
CA ILE A 120 -36.12 7.83 19.73
C ILE A 120 -35.68 6.95 18.55
N GLY A 121 -36.46 5.90 18.28
CA GLY A 121 -36.27 5.03 17.13
C GLY A 121 -37.23 5.39 16.01
N TYR A 122 -36.75 5.43 14.78
CA TYR A 122 -37.55 5.56 13.57
C TYR A 122 -37.37 4.29 12.74
N ARG A 123 -38.38 3.42 12.76
CA ARG A 123 -38.34 2.13 12.09
C ARG A 123 -39.03 2.20 10.74
N LEU A 124 -38.29 1.94 9.68
CA LEU A 124 -38.77 1.93 8.30
C LEU A 124 -38.93 0.50 7.80
N SER A 125 -40.00 0.24 7.07
CA SER A 125 -40.34 -1.09 6.53
C SER A 125 -41.26 -0.96 5.32
N GLY A 126 -41.42 -2.04 4.54
CA GLY A 126 -42.27 -2.03 3.34
C GLY A 126 -41.59 -1.43 2.12
N SER A 127 -42.35 -1.14 1.07
CA SER A 127 -41.77 -0.74 -0.22
C SER A 127 -42.52 0.38 -0.93
N THR A 128 -41.79 1.27 -1.60
CA THR A 128 -42.34 2.29 -2.51
C THR A 128 -41.44 2.53 -3.72
N GLN A 129 -42.04 2.87 -4.86
CA GLN A 129 -41.34 3.25 -6.09
C GLN A 129 -41.28 4.77 -6.32
N GLY A 130 -41.95 5.55 -5.46
CA GLY A 130 -42.15 6.98 -5.63
C GLY A 130 -42.31 7.69 -4.30
N GLY A 131 -41.37 7.47 -3.39
CA GLY A 131 -41.44 8.00 -2.02
C GLY A 131 -40.08 8.35 -1.44
N SER A 132 -40.09 8.88 -0.22
CA SER A 132 -38.88 9.32 0.48
C SER A 132 -39.08 9.30 1.99
N PHE A 133 -37.97 9.31 2.73
CA PHE A 133 -37.96 9.57 4.16
C PHE A 133 -37.10 10.79 4.47
N LYS A 134 -37.70 11.84 5.04
CA LYS A 134 -37.01 13.05 5.50
C LYS A 134 -37.21 13.26 6.99
N ILE A 135 -36.16 13.68 7.71
CA ILE A 135 -36.24 13.91 9.15
C ILE A 135 -35.44 15.13 9.64
N TYR A 136 -36.08 15.90 10.53
CA TYR A 136 -35.46 16.90 11.40
C TYR A 136 -35.64 16.47 12.85
N SER A 137 -34.55 16.36 13.60
CA SER A 137 -34.57 15.99 15.02
C SER A 137 -33.61 16.86 15.81
N GLN A 138 -34.09 17.37 16.95
CA GLN A 138 -33.28 18.11 17.91
C GLN A 138 -32.40 17.20 18.80
N GLN A 139 -32.64 15.90 18.80
CA GLN A 139 -31.89 14.90 19.57
C GLN A 139 -31.25 13.84 18.66
N PRO A 140 -30.17 13.17 19.09
CA PRO A 140 -29.69 11.94 18.46
C PRO A 140 -30.80 10.88 18.41
N PHE A 141 -30.82 10.09 17.33
CA PHE A 141 -31.85 9.08 17.13
C PHE A 141 -31.31 7.82 16.45
N SER A 142 -32.09 6.74 16.54
CA SER A 142 -31.84 5.50 15.81
C SER A 142 -32.75 5.42 14.57
N LEU A 143 -32.17 5.18 13.41
CA LEU A 143 -32.88 4.85 12.18
C LEU A 143 -32.78 3.34 11.97
N MET A 144 -33.90 2.63 12.09
CA MET A 144 -33.95 1.17 12.02
C MET A 144 -34.47 0.74 10.64
N LEU A 145 -33.63 0.09 9.85
CA LEU A 145 -33.98 -0.40 8.53
C LEU A 145 -34.48 -1.85 8.64
N ASN A 146 -35.79 -2.03 8.49
CA ASN A 146 -36.48 -3.30 8.77
C ASN A 146 -37.17 -3.86 7.52
N GLY A 147 -36.40 -4.18 6.50
CA GLY A 147 -36.93 -4.67 5.23
C GLY A 147 -37.56 -3.55 4.40
N VAL A 148 -36.91 -2.38 4.36
CA VAL A 148 -37.43 -1.19 3.66
C VAL A 148 -36.84 -1.06 2.26
N HIS A 149 -37.70 -0.77 1.28
CA HIS A 149 -37.32 -0.52 -0.11
C HIS A 149 -37.88 0.84 -0.55
N ILE A 150 -37.02 1.84 -0.73
CA ILE A 150 -37.45 3.19 -1.15
C ILE A 150 -36.75 3.54 -2.45
N THR A 151 -37.55 3.79 -3.50
CA THR A 151 -37.11 4.54 -4.68
C THR A 151 -37.70 5.94 -4.63
N ASN A 152 -36.85 6.95 -4.70
CA ASN A 152 -37.26 8.34 -4.93
C ASN A 152 -36.84 8.76 -6.34
N PRO A 153 -37.75 8.95 -7.31
CA PRO A 153 -37.39 9.27 -8.69
C PRO A 153 -36.80 10.68 -8.87
N ASN A 154 -36.95 11.57 -7.89
CA ASN A 154 -36.62 13.00 -8.03
C ASN A 154 -35.78 13.56 -6.87
N GLY A 155 -35.05 12.71 -6.14
CA GLY A 155 -34.26 13.11 -4.98
C GLY A 155 -33.73 11.93 -4.17
N PRO A 156 -33.21 12.18 -2.95
CA PRO A 156 -32.69 11.14 -2.07
C PRO A 156 -33.79 10.20 -1.56
N ALA A 157 -33.48 8.92 -1.40
CA ALA A 157 -34.38 7.96 -0.74
C ALA A 157 -34.52 8.29 0.75
N ILE A 158 -33.40 8.60 1.41
CA ILE A 158 -33.33 9.04 2.80
C ILE A 158 -32.58 10.36 2.89
N ASN A 159 -33.21 11.36 3.51
CA ASN A 159 -32.65 12.69 3.70
C ASN A 159 -32.71 13.13 5.17
N ILE A 160 -31.56 13.11 5.85
CA ILE A 160 -31.45 13.48 7.25
C ILE A 160 -30.95 14.93 7.37
N GLN A 161 -31.84 15.82 7.77
CA GLN A 161 -31.61 17.26 7.90
C GLN A 161 -31.39 17.66 9.38
N SER A 162 -30.78 16.77 10.15
CA SER A 162 -30.58 16.88 11.59
C SER A 162 -29.11 17.14 11.92
N GLY A 163 -28.83 17.91 12.97
CA GLY A 163 -27.45 18.25 13.36
C GLY A 163 -26.77 17.25 14.32
N ASN A 164 -27.49 16.25 14.83
CA ASN A 164 -27.00 15.31 15.84
C ASN A 164 -26.78 13.91 15.26
N THR A 165 -25.75 13.20 15.74
CA THR A 165 -25.39 11.84 15.29
C THR A 165 -26.59 10.90 15.19
N VAL A 166 -26.61 10.12 14.10
CA VAL A 166 -27.63 9.11 13.83
C VAL A 166 -27.02 7.73 13.85
N THR A 167 -27.62 6.82 14.63
CA THR A 167 -27.29 5.39 14.57
C THR A 167 -28.21 4.71 13.59
N VAL A 168 -27.66 4.12 12.53
CA VAL A 168 -28.41 3.32 11.56
C VAL A 168 -28.30 1.84 11.95
N ASP A 169 -29.42 1.25 12.36
CA ASP A 169 -29.50 -0.18 12.69
C ASP A 169 -30.04 -0.94 11.47
N ILE A 170 -29.16 -1.70 10.81
CA ILE A 170 -29.53 -2.58 9.70
C ILE A 170 -29.99 -3.91 10.31
N MET A 171 -31.30 -4.01 10.55
CA MET A 171 -31.86 -5.05 11.40
C MET A 171 -31.56 -6.45 10.86
N THR A 172 -31.17 -7.36 11.76
CA THR A 172 -30.81 -8.74 11.44
C THR A 172 -31.88 -9.46 10.62
N GLY A 173 -31.45 -10.18 9.58
CA GLY A 173 -32.34 -10.96 8.72
C GLY A 173 -33.15 -10.15 7.71
N THR A 174 -32.88 -8.84 7.60
CA THR A 174 -33.58 -7.96 6.65
C THR A 174 -32.73 -7.61 5.44
N THR A 175 -33.38 -7.24 4.35
CA THR A 175 -32.77 -6.66 3.16
C THR A 175 -33.41 -5.31 2.92
N ASN A 176 -32.59 -4.28 2.77
CA ASN A 176 -33.04 -2.90 2.62
C ASN A 176 -32.46 -2.32 1.33
N VAL A 177 -33.25 -1.57 0.57
CA VAL A 177 -32.83 -1.01 -0.71
C VAL A 177 -33.19 0.47 -0.78
N LEU A 178 -32.20 1.31 -1.05
CA LEU A 178 -32.36 2.76 -1.20
C LEU A 178 -31.94 3.16 -2.61
N THR A 179 -32.82 3.78 -3.37
CA THR A 179 -32.56 4.23 -4.74
C THR A 179 -33.00 5.68 -4.90
N ASP A 180 -32.13 6.53 -5.43
CA ASP A 180 -32.45 7.93 -5.72
C ASP A 180 -32.80 8.18 -7.19
N GLY A 181 -33.09 9.44 -7.48
CA GLY A 181 -33.47 9.90 -8.80
C GLY A 181 -32.25 10.30 -9.61
N GLY A 182 -32.30 10.05 -10.92
CA GLY A 182 -31.26 10.55 -11.84
C GLY A 182 -31.13 12.08 -11.83
N THR A 183 -32.21 12.79 -11.47
CA THR A 183 -32.24 14.23 -11.25
C THR A 183 -32.86 14.54 -9.89
N TYR A 184 -32.33 15.54 -9.21
CA TYR A 184 -32.87 16.01 -7.93
C TYR A 184 -33.72 17.25 -8.20
N SER A 185 -34.97 17.22 -7.75
CA SER A 185 -35.86 18.38 -7.81
C SER A 185 -35.25 19.58 -7.08
N SER A 186 -35.58 20.80 -7.53
CA SER A 186 -35.10 22.03 -6.89
C SER A 186 -35.47 22.03 -5.40
N GLN A 187 -34.48 22.28 -4.54
CA GLN A 187 -34.56 22.12 -3.09
C GLN A 187 -35.83 22.73 -2.47
N ALA A 188 -36.51 21.94 -1.64
CA ALA A 188 -37.43 22.49 -0.65
C ALA A 188 -36.63 23.34 0.35
N LYS A 189 -37.17 24.51 0.75
CA LYS A 189 -36.59 25.30 1.84
C LYS A 189 -36.90 24.62 3.16
N ALA A 190 -35.90 24.45 4.01
CA ALA A 190 -36.12 24.04 5.40
C ALA A 190 -37.02 25.07 6.12
N PRO A 191 -37.71 24.69 7.22
CA PRO A 191 -38.58 25.60 7.98
C PRO A 191 -37.89 26.88 8.50
N ASN A 192 -36.54 26.93 8.49
CA ASN A 192 -35.69 27.99 9.05
C ASN A 192 -34.68 28.63 8.06
N SER A 193 -34.95 28.60 6.75
CA SER A 193 -34.30 29.46 5.74
C SER A 193 -32.84 29.16 5.32
N THR A 194 -32.33 27.94 5.49
CA THR A 194 -31.26 27.44 4.61
C THR A 194 -31.84 26.46 3.60
N THR A 195 -31.22 26.39 2.43
CA THR A 195 -31.51 25.35 1.44
C THR A 195 -31.10 24.00 1.99
N GLU A 196 -31.99 22.99 1.91
CA GLU A 196 -31.68 21.61 2.32
C GLU A 196 -30.63 21.00 1.41
N ASP A 197 -29.59 20.37 1.98
CA ASP A 197 -28.66 19.62 1.15
C ASP A 197 -29.23 18.25 0.76
N GLN A 198 -28.89 17.84 -0.45
CA GLN A 198 -29.29 16.57 -1.04
C GLN A 198 -28.11 16.09 -1.90
N LYS A 199 -27.18 15.39 -1.24
CA LYS A 199 -25.87 15.05 -1.82
C LYS A 199 -25.72 13.58 -2.20
N GLY A 200 -26.64 12.71 -1.82
CA GLY A 200 -26.62 11.31 -2.23
C GLY A 200 -27.91 10.55 -1.91
N ALA A 201 -28.02 9.32 -2.41
CA ALA A 201 -29.22 8.51 -2.25
C ALA A 201 -29.61 8.26 -0.80
N PHE A 202 -28.59 8.14 0.06
CA PHE A 202 -28.71 8.28 1.49
C PHE A 202 -27.83 9.46 1.93
N PHE A 203 -28.45 10.55 2.35
CA PHE A 203 -27.75 11.76 2.78
C PHE A 203 -28.03 12.12 4.25
N SER A 204 -27.01 12.66 4.92
CA SER A 204 -27.11 13.25 6.26
C SER A 204 -26.25 14.51 6.45
N GLU A 205 -26.81 15.52 7.10
CA GLU A 205 -26.09 16.72 7.57
C GLU A 205 -25.13 16.43 8.74
N THR A 206 -25.16 15.22 9.31
CA THR A 206 -24.44 14.85 10.52
C THR A 206 -23.93 13.41 10.44
N ALA A 207 -23.21 12.98 11.48
CA ALA A 207 -22.54 11.70 11.49
C ALA A 207 -23.52 10.52 11.41
N LEU A 208 -23.17 9.53 10.60
CA LEU A 208 -23.90 8.27 10.45
C LEU A 208 -23.07 7.13 11.04
N ILE A 209 -23.65 6.37 11.98
CA ILE A 209 -23.02 5.19 12.58
C ILE A 209 -23.84 3.95 12.27
N PHE A 210 -23.33 3.09 11.39
CA PHE A 210 -23.97 1.86 10.96
C PHE A 210 -23.68 0.69 11.91
N THR A 211 -24.72 -0.05 12.23
CA THR A 211 -24.71 -1.21 13.13
C THR A 211 -25.67 -2.29 12.61
N GLY A 212 -25.72 -3.44 13.28
CA GLY A 212 -26.59 -4.55 12.92
C GLY A 212 -25.90 -5.58 12.03
N THR A 213 -26.68 -6.49 11.45
CA THR A 213 -26.17 -7.61 10.61
C THR A 213 -27.06 -7.89 9.39
N GLY A 214 -28.06 -7.05 9.13
CA GLY A 214 -28.86 -7.13 7.91
C GLY A 214 -28.11 -6.59 6.68
N ASN A 215 -28.81 -6.58 5.55
CA ASN A 215 -28.27 -6.13 4.26
C ASN A 215 -28.86 -4.75 3.90
N LEU A 216 -28.00 -3.86 3.39
CA LEU A 216 -28.37 -2.56 2.86
C LEU A 216 -27.74 -2.38 1.47
N THR A 217 -28.56 -2.24 0.44
CA THR A 217 -28.15 -1.85 -0.90
C THR A 217 -28.50 -0.39 -1.15
N ILE A 218 -27.53 0.39 -1.61
CA ILE A 218 -27.67 1.80 -1.98
C ILE A 218 -27.36 1.92 -3.48
N ASN A 219 -28.32 2.45 -4.25
CA ASN A 219 -28.21 2.71 -5.68
C ASN A 219 -28.22 4.22 -5.91
N GLY A 220 -27.04 4.83 -6.06
CA GLY A 220 -26.88 6.22 -6.45
C GLY A 220 -26.90 6.38 -7.96
N GLN A 221 -27.92 7.06 -8.47
CA GLN A 221 -28.21 7.34 -9.88
C GLN A 221 -28.09 8.84 -10.20
N GLY A 222 -28.14 9.71 -9.19
CA GLY A 222 -28.05 11.15 -9.38
C GLY A 222 -26.74 11.57 -10.04
N ALA A 223 -26.80 12.21 -11.22
CA ALA A 223 -25.63 12.47 -12.07
C ALA A 223 -24.48 13.28 -11.43
N ALA A 224 -24.77 14.04 -10.37
CA ALA A 224 -23.78 14.82 -9.61
C ALA A 224 -23.89 14.52 -8.11
N LYS A 225 -24.24 13.28 -7.76
CA LYS A 225 -24.55 12.84 -6.40
C LYS A 225 -23.76 11.59 -6.04
N HIS A 226 -23.49 11.46 -4.74
CA HIS A 226 -22.82 10.32 -4.14
C HIS A 226 -23.84 9.19 -3.86
N GLY A 227 -23.36 7.98 -3.57
CA GLY A 227 -24.24 6.91 -3.10
C GLY A 227 -24.71 7.18 -1.66
N LEU A 228 -23.76 7.15 -0.74
CA LEU A 228 -23.92 7.46 0.68
C LEU A 228 -23.10 8.70 1.03
N CYS A 229 -23.73 9.72 1.61
CA CYS A 229 -23.06 10.97 1.91
C CYS A 229 -23.39 11.51 3.30
N SER A 230 -22.37 12.01 3.99
CA SER A 230 -22.51 12.75 5.24
C SER A 230 -21.66 14.03 5.20
N ASP A 231 -22.20 15.14 5.67
CA ASP A 231 -21.41 16.35 5.98
C ASP A 231 -20.56 16.20 7.27
N SER A 232 -20.53 15.00 7.84
CA SER A 232 -19.69 14.61 8.96
C SER A 232 -19.10 13.20 8.75
N ASN A 233 -18.77 12.49 9.82
CA ASN A 233 -18.13 11.20 9.78
C ASN A 233 -19.12 10.08 9.46
N ILE A 234 -18.70 9.13 8.63
CA ILE A 234 -19.40 7.85 8.43
C ILE A 234 -18.64 6.75 9.16
N GLY A 235 -19.30 6.10 10.12
CA GLY A 235 -18.77 4.97 10.88
C GLY A 235 -19.49 3.68 10.53
N ILE A 236 -18.77 2.60 10.21
CA ILE A 236 -19.32 1.26 9.99
C ILE A 236 -18.80 0.33 11.09
N ASN A 237 -19.71 -0.05 11.99
CA ASN A 237 -19.45 -0.98 13.09
C ASN A 237 -20.15 -2.34 12.89
N GLY A 238 -20.89 -2.50 11.79
CA GLY A 238 -21.63 -3.71 11.46
C GLY A 238 -22.53 -3.53 10.23
N GLY A 239 -23.13 -4.63 9.80
CA GLY A 239 -24.01 -4.71 8.63
C GLY A 239 -23.28 -5.17 7.37
N ASN A 240 -24.08 -5.55 6.36
CA ASN A 240 -23.61 -5.82 5.00
C ASN A 240 -24.10 -4.68 4.10
N ILE A 241 -23.20 -3.75 3.76
CA ILE A 241 -23.53 -2.55 3.00
C ILE A 241 -22.96 -2.70 1.58
N THR A 242 -23.82 -2.52 0.59
CA THR A 242 -23.47 -2.51 -0.83
C THR A 242 -23.85 -1.14 -1.40
N VAL A 243 -22.88 -0.32 -1.77
CA VAL A 243 -23.12 0.81 -2.67
C VAL A 243 -22.91 0.30 -4.09
N ALA A 244 -24.01 -0.06 -4.76
CA ALA A 244 -23.98 -0.76 -6.04
C ALA A 244 -23.66 0.17 -7.22
N SER A 245 -23.94 1.47 -7.06
CA SER A 245 -23.59 2.51 -8.02
C SER A 245 -23.54 3.87 -7.35
N ALA A 246 -22.70 4.75 -7.87
CA ALA A 246 -22.74 6.20 -7.63
C ALA A 246 -22.10 6.92 -8.83
N ALA A 247 -22.67 8.05 -9.24
CA ALA A 247 -22.13 8.86 -10.34
C ALA A 247 -20.95 9.76 -9.91
N LYS A 248 -20.94 10.16 -8.63
CA LYS A 248 -19.74 10.67 -7.94
C LYS A 248 -19.17 9.55 -7.07
N ASP A 249 -18.81 9.85 -5.84
CA ASP A 249 -18.20 8.89 -4.93
C ASP A 249 -19.25 7.92 -4.37
N GLY A 250 -18.84 6.69 -4.12
CA GLY A 250 -19.69 5.69 -3.48
C GLY A 250 -20.07 6.12 -2.07
N ILE A 251 -19.05 6.42 -1.26
CA ILE A 251 -19.17 6.98 0.08
C ILE A 251 -18.38 8.29 0.15
N HIS A 252 -19.04 9.38 0.52
CA HIS A 252 -18.40 10.67 0.76
C HIS A 252 -18.67 11.15 2.19
N ALA A 253 -17.63 11.22 3.02
CA ALA A 253 -17.70 11.52 4.43
C ALA A 253 -16.81 12.71 4.79
N LYS A 254 -17.40 13.90 4.84
CA LYS A 254 -16.70 15.20 4.88
C LYS A 254 -15.69 15.38 6.01
N THR A 255 -15.91 14.70 7.14
CA THR A 255 -15.01 14.78 8.30
C THR A 255 -14.32 13.45 8.61
N GLY A 256 -14.36 12.49 7.69
CA GLY A 256 -13.67 11.21 7.78
C GLY A 256 -14.56 9.97 7.72
N PHE A 257 -13.91 8.82 7.56
CA PHE A 257 -14.54 7.52 7.51
C PHE A 257 -13.90 6.59 8.53
N THR A 258 -14.70 5.77 9.21
CA THR A 258 -14.20 4.77 10.15
C THR A 258 -14.87 3.43 9.92
N MET A 259 -14.09 2.35 9.89
CA MET A 259 -14.62 0.99 9.85
C MET A 259 -13.96 0.11 10.90
N THR A 260 -14.80 -0.52 11.73
CA THR A 260 -14.37 -1.42 12.80
C THR A 260 -14.84 -2.86 12.61
N ASN A 261 -15.95 -3.06 11.89
CA ASN A 261 -16.51 -4.38 11.58
C ASN A 261 -17.54 -4.25 10.43
N GLY A 262 -18.12 -5.37 9.99
CA GLY A 262 -19.10 -5.44 8.91
C GLY A 262 -18.47 -5.76 7.55
N THR A 263 -19.31 -5.78 6.51
CA THR A 263 -18.89 -5.97 5.13
C THR A 263 -19.33 -4.77 4.31
N LEU A 264 -18.42 -4.20 3.54
CA LEU A 264 -18.66 -3.06 2.66
C LEU A 264 -18.21 -3.40 1.24
N TYR A 265 -19.14 -3.31 0.29
CA TYR A 265 -18.86 -3.39 -1.15
C TYR A 265 -19.23 -2.06 -1.81
N VAL A 266 -18.31 -1.47 -2.59
CA VAL A 266 -18.52 -0.18 -3.25
C VAL A 266 -18.11 -0.22 -4.71
N THR A 267 -19.04 0.16 -5.58
CA THR A 267 -18.80 0.47 -6.99
C THR A 267 -19.22 1.92 -7.25
N ALA A 268 -18.34 2.71 -7.86
CA ALA A 268 -18.59 4.11 -8.18
C ALA A 268 -17.83 4.55 -9.45
N THR A 269 -18.35 5.55 -10.14
CA THR A 269 -17.61 6.21 -11.24
C THR A 269 -16.69 7.33 -10.73
N GLY A 270 -16.90 7.80 -9.50
CA GLY A 270 -15.90 8.57 -8.74
C GLY A 270 -15.11 7.66 -7.80
N ASP A 271 -14.71 8.22 -6.66
CA ASP A 271 -13.97 7.46 -5.64
C ASP A 271 -14.89 6.47 -4.93
N ALA A 272 -14.39 5.31 -4.52
CA ALA A 272 -15.23 4.39 -3.76
C ALA A 272 -15.48 4.95 -2.35
N ILE A 273 -14.42 5.29 -1.62
CA ILE A 273 -14.51 5.94 -0.31
C ILE A 273 -13.68 7.21 -0.31
N ASP A 274 -14.33 8.34 -0.07
CA ASP A 274 -13.70 9.66 0.09
C ASP A 274 -13.96 10.20 1.50
N GLY A 275 -12.91 10.32 2.30
CA GLY A 275 -12.92 10.93 3.63
C GLY A 275 -12.76 12.45 3.63
N ASP A 276 -12.66 13.08 2.45
CA ASP A 276 -12.47 14.52 2.22
C ASP A 276 -11.32 15.06 3.12
N ALA A 277 -11.52 16.20 3.80
CA ALA A 277 -10.57 16.78 4.74
C ALA A 277 -10.25 15.91 5.97
N GLY A 278 -11.03 14.85 6.22
CA GLY A 278 -10.91 13.98 7.39
C GLY A 278 -9.92 12.84 7.26
N ASN A 279 -9.90 11.98 8.27
CA ASN A 279 -9.09 10.76 8.29
C ASN A 279 -9.91 9.54 7.87
N VAL A 280 -9.24 8.53 7.33
CA VAL A 280 -9.82 7.21 7.10
C VAL A 280 -9.19 6.21 8.07
N ASN A 281 -9.98 5.63 8.97
CA ASN A 281 -9.52 4.71 10.00
C ASN A 281 -10.14 3.33 9.84
N ILE A 282 -9.33 2.30 9.60
CA ILE A 282 -9.78 0.92 9.40
C ILE A 282 -9.10 0.02 10.43
N THR A 283 -9.90 -0.60 11.28
CA THR A 283 -9.44 -1.46 12.38
C THR A 283 -9.98 -2.89 12.26
N GLY A 284 -10.95 -3.14 11.37
CA GLY A 284 -11.57 -4.44 11.16
C GLY A 284 -12.65 -4.40 10.07
N GLY A 285 -13.31 -5.52 9.84
CA GLY A 285 -14.31 -5.70 8.78
C GLY A 285 -13.71 -6.05 7.41
N ASN A 286 -14.59 -6.21 6.42
CA ASN A 286 -14.21 -6.51 5.03
C ASN A 286 -14.59 -5.34 4.12
N ILE A 287 -13.66 -4.83 3.32
CA ILE A 287 -13.90 -3.79 2.32
C ILE A 287 -13.54 -4.31 0.94
N THR A 288 -14.45 -4.16 -0.01
CA THR A 288 -14.20 -4.44 -1.42
C THR A 288 -14.58 -3.23 -2.26
N THR A 289 -13.65 -2.73 -3.07
CA THR A 289 -13.92 -1.62 -4.00
C THR A 289 -13.64 -2.03 -5.43
N LEU A 290 -14.45 -1.52 -6.35
CA LEU A 290 -14.25 -1.63 -7.79
C LEU A 290 -14.48 -0.26 -8.43
N ASN A 291 -13.42 0.32 -8.98
CA ASN A 291 -13.48 1.58 -9.70
C ASN A 291 -12.84 1.42 -11.09
N GLU A 292 -13.59 1.73 -12.14
CA GLU A 292 -13.16 1.49 -13.53
C GLU A 292 -12.91 2.78 -14.34
N ALA A 293 -13.38 3.92 -13.85
CA ALA A 293 -13.15 5.21 -14.51
C ALA A 293 -11.72 5.72 -14.28
N ASP A 294 -11.24 6.60 -15.16
CA ASP A 294 -9.92 7.21 -15.04
C ASP A 294 -9.87 8.21 -13.88
N ASP A 295 -8.69 8.36 -13.29
CA ASP A 295 -8.42 9.26 -12.15
C ASP A 295 -9.35 9.09 -10.96
N VAL A 296 -9.62 7.85 -10.57
CA VAL A 296 -10.42 7.52 -9.39
C VAL A 296 -9.60 6.83 -8.32
N LYS A 297 -10.18 6.74 -7.13
CA LYS A 297 -9.54 6.16 -5.96
C LYS A 297 -10.43 5.12 -5.29
N GLY A 298 -9.80 4.04 -4.81
CA GLY A 298 -10.49 3.07 -3.97
C GLY A 298 -10.81 3.70 -2.61
N ILE A 299 -9.76 4.25 -1.97
CA ILE A 299 -9.85 4.98 -0.71
C ILE A 299 -9.04 6.27 -0.83
N ALA A 300 -9.67 7.41 -0.59
CA ALA A 300 -9.05 8.72 -0.61
C ALA A 300 -9.35 9.52 0.66
N CYS A 301 -8.41 10.38 1.06
CA CYS A 301 -8.66 11.52 1.95
C CYS A 301 -7.51 12.53 1.89
N ASP A 302 -7.76 13.76 2.32
CA ASP A 302 -6.73 14.77 2.54
C ASP A 302 -5.99 14.53 3.87
N GLY A 303 -6.69 13.98 4.88
CA GLY A 303 -6.10 13.56 6.14
C GLY A 303 -5.33 12.26 6.02
N THR A 304 -5.15 11.57 7.14
CA THR A 304 -4.36 10.33 7.22
C THR A 304 -5.23 9.09 6.98
N ILE A 305 -4.72 8.13 6.19
CA ILE A 305 -5.26 6.77 6.14
C ILE A 305 -4.52 5.93 7.20
N THR A 306 -5.26 5.33 8.14
CA THR A 306 -4.71 4.44 9.16
C THR A 306 -5.38 3.08 9.10
N ILE A 307 -4.59 2.03 8.86
CA ILE A 307 -5.03 0.64 8.79
C ILE A 307 -4.31 -0.17 9.87
N SER A 308 -5.07 -0.75 10.79
CA SER A 308 -4.55 -1.63 11.86
C SER A 308 -5.16 -3.03 11.84
N GLY A 309 -6.17 -3.26 11.00
CA GLY A 309 -6.85 -4.54 10.84
C GLY A 309 -7.83 -4.50 9.67
N GLY A 310 -8.57 -5.59 9.47
CA GLY A 310 -9.53 -5.77 8.37
C GLY A 310 -8.96 -6.56 7.18
N ASP A 311 -9.86 -6.93 6.27
CA ASP A 311 -9.55 -7.53 4.96
C ASP A 311 -10.01 -6.58 3.85
N LEU A 312 -9.06 -6.08 3.07
CA LEU A 312 -9.29 -5.05 2.05
C LEU A 312 -8.93 -5.61 0.68
N MET A 313 -9.88 -5.59 -0.24
CA MET A 313 -9.68 -5.91 -1.65
C MET A 313 -10.02 -4.69 -2.50
N LEU A 314 -8.99 -4.00 -3.01
CA LEU A 314 -9.15 -2.76 -3.76
C LEU A 314 -8.79 -2.99 -5.22
N THR A 315 -9.75 -2.82 -6.13
CA THR A 315 -9.52 -2.93 -7.58
C THR A 315 -9.75 -1.58 -8.24
N VAL A 316 -8.71 -1.03 -8.89
CA VAL A 316 -8.82 0.21 -9.68
C VAL A 316 -8.23 0.01 -11.08
N ASN A 317 -9.03 0.24 -12.12
CA ASN A 317 -8.67 -0.13 -13.50
C ASN A 317 -8.48 1.07 -14.43
N GLY A 318 -8.99 2.25 -14.08
CA GLY A 318 -8.85 3.42 -14.94
C GLY A 318 -7.46 4.02 -14.90
N ASP A 319 -7.11 4.70 -15.98
CA ASP A 319 -5.82 5.36 -16.14
C ASP A 319 -5.58 6.35 -14.99
N GLN A 320 -4.31 6.57 -14.64
CA GLN A 320 -3.88 7.46 -13.56
C GLN A 320 -4.61 7.28 -12.21
N SER A 321 -5.25 6.13 -11.96
CA SER A 321 -6.03 5.89 -10.73
C SER A 321 -5.18 5.45 -9.55
N LYS A 322 -5.63 5.70 -8.31
CA LYS A 322 -4.88 5.37 -7.09
C LYS A 322 -5.71 4.49 -6.16
N ALA A 323 -5.32 3.26 -5.84
CA ALA A 323 -6.17 2.42 -5.00
C ALA A 323 -6.32 2.98 -3.57
N MET A 324 -5.21 3.48 -3.00
CA MET A 324 -5.20 4.30 -1.79
C MET A 324 -4.46 5.60 -2.05
N LYS A 325 -5.06 6.73 -1.63
CA LYS A 325 -4.48 8.07 -1.78
C LYS A 325 -4.68 8.92 -0.52
N SER A 326 -3.60 9.45 0.02
CA SER A 326 -3.64 10.45 1.10
C SER A 326 -2.76 11.66 0.80
N LYS A 327 -3.21 12.86 1.19
CA LYS A 327 -2.34 14.06 1.15
C LYS A 327 -1.44 14.22 2.37
N SER A 328 -1.73 13.55 3.50
CA SER A 328 -1.01 13.75 4.77
C SER A 328 -0.18 12.55 5.23
N GLY A 329 -0.68 11.32 5.11
CA GLY A 329 0.04 10.15 5.60
C GLY A 329 -0.72 8.85 5.43
N ILE A 330 0.01 7.75 5.24
CA ILE A 330 -0.56 6.41 5.24
C ILE A 330 0.18 5.55 6.27
N ASN A 331 -0.57 5.08 7.28
CA ASN A 331 -0.05 4.26 8.37
C ASN A 331 -0.67 2.86 8.32
N ILE A 332 0.14 1.83 8.07
CA ILE A 332 -0.29 0.43 8.04
C ILE A 332 0.43 -0.31 9.17
N SER A 333 -0.33 -0.86 10.10
CA SER A 333 0.18 -1.63 11.25
C SER A 333 -0.38 -3.05 11.32
N GLY A 334 -1.37 -3.37 10.48
CA GLY A 334 -2.03 -4.67 10.42
C GLY A 334 -3.01 -4.75 9.25
N GLY A 335 -3.77 -5.85 9.20
CA GLY A 335 -4.74 -6.14 8.14
C GLY A 335 -4.20 -7.04 7.03
N SER A 336 -5.12 -7.56 6.23
CA SER A 336 -4.90 -8.22 4.94
C SER A 336 -5.31 -7.23 3.85
N ILE A 337 -4.38 -6.86 2.98
CA ILE A 337 -4.59 -5.82 1.98
C ILE A 337 -4.17 -6.37 0.63
N SER A 338 -5.15 -6.62 -0.24
CA SER A 338 -4.94 -7.04 -1.63
C SER A 338 -5.36 -5.91 -2.57
N ILE A 339 -4.44 -5.50 -3.46
CA ILE A 339 -4.69 -4.40 -4.40
C ILE A 339 -4.37 -4.86 -5.81
N ILE A 340 -5.31 -4.59 -6.72
CA ILE A 340 -5.13 -4.80 -8.16
C ILE A 340 -5.28 -3.46 -8.85
N THR A 341 -4.25 -3.06 -9.59
CA THR A 341 -4.28 -1.86 -10.44
C THR A 341 -3.97 -2.21 -11.89
N ALA A 342 -4.76 -1.68 -12.82
CA ALA A 342 -4.59 -1.99 -14.26
C ALA A 342 -4.50 -0.76 -15.18
N GLY A 343 -4.76 0.45 -14.66
CA GLY A 343 -4.73 1.68 -15.45
C GLY A 343 -3.33 2.09 -15.87
N ASP A 344 -3.23 2.78 -17.01
CA ASP A 344 -1.96 3.28 -17.54
C ASP A 344 -1.54 4.60 -16.86
N ALA A 345 -0.25 4.91 -16.93
CA ALA A 345 0.23 6.27 -16.68
C ALA A 345 -0.26 7.23 -17.78
N VAL A 346 -0.67 8.43 -17.38
CA VAL A 346 -1.12 9.50 -18.28
C VAL A 346 -0.05 10.60 -18.31
N LEU A 347 0.26 11.10 -19.50
CA LEU A 347 1.18 12.23 -19.65
C LEU A 347 0.40 13.55 -19.58
N GLU A 348 0.49 14.26 -18.46
CA GLU A 348 -0.17 15.56 -18.28
C GLU A 348 0.71 16.68 -18.83
N ALA A 349 0.17 17.57 -19.65
CA ALA A 349 0.95 18.65 -20.25
C ALA A 349 1.46 19.63 -19.19
N SER A 350 2.76 19.85 -19.14
CA SER A 350 3.41 20.73 -18.17
C SER A 350 4.73 21.27 -18.72
N GLY A 351 4.98 22.57 -18.57
CA GLY A 351 6.16 23.23 -19.12
C GLY A 351 6.32 23.02 -20.63
N SER A 352 7.50 22.55 -21.04
CA SER A 352 7.85 22.25 -22.44
C SER A 352 7.51 20.81 -22.88
N GLY A 353 6.88 20.02 -22.02
CA GLY A 353 6.57 18.61 -22.28
C GLY A 353 5.46 18.12 -21.36
N TYR A 354 5.74 17.06 -20.59
CA TYR A 354 4.76 16.39 -19.76
C TYR A 354 5.27 16.07 -18.36
N ASP A 355 4.34 15.89 -17.43
CA ASP A 355 4.52 15.32 -16.10
C ASP A 355 3.66 14.05 -15.99
N PRO A 356 4.24 12.85 -15.83
CA PRO A 356 3.47 11.61 -15.80
C PRO A 356 2.64 11.44 -14.50
N SER A 357 1.34 11.24 -14.65
CA SER A 357 0.44 10.82 -13.57
C SER A 357 0.25 9.30 -13.62
N TYR A 358 0.83 8.61 -12.65
CA TYR A 358 0.86 7.15 -12.62
C TYR A 358 -0.43 6.56 -12.05
N CYS A 359 -0.82 5.38 -12.55
CA CYS A 359 -1.69 4.50 -11.78
C CYS A 359 -0.86 3.84 -10.66
N THR A 360 -1.34 3.93 -9.42
CA THR A 360 -0.55 3.53 -8.24
C THR A 360 -1.41 2.77 -7.23
N ALA A 361 -0.91 1.67 -6.68
CA ALA A 361 -1.64 0.96 -5.63
C ALA A 361 -1.75 1.80 -4.34
N ILE A 362 -0.62 2.27 -3.80
CA ILE A 362 -0.57 3.10 -2.59
C ILE A 362 0.18 4.39 -2.89
N LYS A 363 -0.51 5.53 -2.92
CA LYS A 363 0.08 6.86 -3.14
C LYS A 363 -0.11 7.75 -1.92
N CYS A 364 0.97 8.39 -1.46
CA CYS A 364 0.88 9.47 -0.49
C CYS A 364 1.68 10.69 -0.93
N ASP A 365 1.19 11.89 -0.61
CA ASP A 365 1.91 13.16 -0.87
C ASP A 365 2.83 13.55 0.29
N ALA A 366 2.90 12.66 1.29
CA ALA A 366 3.70 12.75 2.49
C ALA A 366 4.08 11.32 2.90
N ASN A 367 4.43 11.10 4.17
CA ASN A 367 5.07 9.85 4.58
C ASN A 367 4.16 8.62 4.54
N ILE A 368 4.74 7.49 4.14
CA ILE A 368 4.14 6.16 4.27
C ILE A 368 4.89 5.38 5.35
N SER A 369 4.18 4.87 6.35
CA SER A 369 4.73 4.04 7.43
C SER A 369 4.05 2.68 7.48
N ILE A 370 4.83 1.62 7.30
CA ILE A 370 4.40 0.23 7.38
C ILE A 370 5.12 -0.44 8.55
N SER A 371 4.35 -0.91 9.52
CA SER A 371 4.82 -1.54 10.76
C SER A 371 4.21 -2.92 11.01
N GLY A 372 3.45 -3.43 10.04
CA GLY A 372 2.81 -4.74 10.07
C GLY A 372 1.82 -4.91 8.92
N GLY A 373 1.07 -6.01 8.95
CA GLY A 373 0.10 -6.36 7.91
C GLY A 373 0.65 -7.26 6.80
N ASN A 374 -0.26 -7.82 6.01
CA ASN A 374 0.02 -8.57 4.79
C ASN A 374 -0.46 -7.72 3.60
N ILE A 375 0.46 -7.28 2.76
CA ILE A 375 0.18 -6.42 1.61
C ILE A 375 0.54 -7.19 0.34
N ASP A 376 -0.43 -7.41 -0.53
CA ASP A 376 -0.27 -8.07 -1.82
C ASP A 376 -0.77 -7.14 -2.93
N ILE A 377 0.14 -6.73 -3.83
CA ILE A 377 -0.13 -5.76 -4.87
C ILE A 377 0.19 -6.37 -6.24
N THR A 378 -0.76 -6.29 -7.15
CA THR A 378 -0.54 -6.56 -8.58
C THR A 378 -0.86 -5.30 -9.39
N SER A 379 0.13 -4.77 -10.12
CA SER A 379 0.02 -3.54 -10.91
C SER A 379 0.42 -3.80 -12.38
N THR A 380 -0.55 -3.83 -13.29
CA THR A 380 -0.31 -4.28 -14.67
C THR A 380 -0.33 -3.18 -15.73
N GLY A 381 -0.92 -2.03 -15.45
CA GLY A 381 -0.99 -0.92 -16.40
C GLY A 381 0.37 -0.28 -16.67
N LYS A 382 0.53 0.39 -17.81
CA LYS A 382 1.80 0.97 -18.28
C LYS A 382 2.43 1.83 -17.20
N ALA A 383 3.66 1.47 -16.84
CA ALA A 383 4.42 2.09 -15.77
C ALA A 383 3.70 2.21 -14.42
N GLY A 384 2.73 1.33 -14.15
CA GLY A 384 2.03 1.30 -12.87
C GLY A 384 3.00 1.12 -11.70
N LYS A 385 2.67 1.77 -10.59
CA LYS A 385 3.48 1.79 -9.36
C LYS A 385 2.82 0.98 -8.25
N GLY A 386 3.63 0.32 -7.43
CA GLY A 386 3.16 -0.30 -6.20
C GLY A 386 2.93 0.75 -5.11
N ILE A 387 3.99 1.05 -4.35
CA ILE A 387 3.98 2.01 -3.25
C ILE A 387 4.77 3.26 -3.66
N SER A 388 4.17 4.44 -3.57
CA SER A 388 4.76 5.72 -3.99
C SER A 388 4.53 6.80 -2.94
N SER A 389 5.59 7.50 -2.55
CA SER A 389 5.55 8.63 -1.60
C SER A 389 6.23 9.85 -2.21
N ASP A 390 5.64 11.04 -2.07
CA ASP A 390 6.34 12.31 -2.40
C ASP A 390 7.27 12.75 -1.25
N ALA A 391 7.36 11.95 -0.19
CA ALA A 391 8.25 12.15 0.94
C ALA A 391 8.90 10.81 1.31
N ASP A 392 8.97 10.47 2.60
CA ASP A 392 9.66 9.25 3.04
C ASP A 392 8.77 8.00 3.01
N ILE A 393 9.40 6.83 2.88
CA ILE A 393 8.79 5.52 3.15
C ILE A 393 9.55 4.84 4.29
N THR A 394 8.84 4.38 5.32
CA THR A 394 9.41 3.58 6.41
C THR A 394 8.72 2.23 6.52
N ILE A 395 9.47 1.14 6.39
CA ILE A 395 9.01 -0.25 6.55
C ILE A 395 9.76 -0.86 7.74
N SER A 396 9.06 -1.05 8.85
CA SER A 396 9.62 -1.63 10.08
C SER A 396 9.23 -3.09 10.30
N ASN A 397 8.12 -3.55 9.70
CA ASN A 397 7.68 -4.94 9.71
C ASN A 397 6.58 -5.17 8.64
N GLY A 398 6.09 -6.40 8.54
CA GLY A 398 5.02 -6.80 7.62
C GLY A 398 5.49 -7.79 6.56
N THR A 399 4.54 -8.36 5.82
CA THR A 399 4.79 -9.17 4.62
C THR A 399 4.31 -8.37 3.42
N ILE A 400 5.20 -8.00 2.52
CA ILE A 400 4.89 -7.14 1.37
C ILE A 400 5.27 -7.89 0.09
N ILE A 401 4.30 -8.12 -0.78
CA ILE A 401 4.46 -8.75 -2.08
C ILE A 401 3.96 -7.77 -3.15
N ILE A 402 4.80 -7.43 -4.12
CA ILE A 402 4.45 -6.49 -5.20
C ILE A 402 4.89 -7.03 -6.55
N ALA A 403 3.95 -7.17 -7.48
CA ALA A 403 4.23 -7.51 -8.87
C ALA A 403 3.81 -6.37 -9.80
N CYS A 404 4.77 -5.77 -10.49
CA CYS A 404 4.55 -4.75 -11.51
C CYS A 404 4.93 -5.31 -12.89
N SER A 405 4.07 -5.14 -13.91
CA SER A 405 4.35 -5.69 -15.25
C SER A 405 4.21 -4.72 -16.42
N GLY A 406 3.62 -3.54 -16.20
CA GLY A 406 3.40 -2.57 -17.27
C GLY A 406 4.69 -1.94 -17.77
N ASN A 407 4.87 -1.95 -19.10
CA ASN A 407 6.05 -1.38 -19.74
C ASN A 407 6.13 0.14 -19.55
N GLY A 408 7.34 0.64 -19.31
CA GLY A 408 7.66 2.04 -19.44
C GLY A 408 7.81 2.48 -20.90
N ALA A 409 7.87 3.79 -21.12
CA ALA A 409 8.17 4.37 -22.42
C ALA A 409 8.89 5.71 -22.31
N ARG A 410 9.56 6.08 -23.39
CA ARG A 410 10.18 7.41 -23.53
C ARG A 410 9.11 8.48 -23.72
N TYR A 411 9.30 9.64 -23.10
CA TYR A 411 8.51 10.85 -23.27
C TYR A 411 9.41 12.10 -23.26
N THR A 412 8.80 13.29 -23.37
CA THR A 412 9.49 14.57 -23.20
C THR A 412 9.05 15.18 -21.88
N ASN A 413 9.98 15.44 -20.98
CA ASN A 413 9.68 15.95 -19.64
C ASN A 413 9.38 17.46 -19.65
N THR A 414 9.07 18.01 -18.48
CA THR A 414 8.67 19.42 -18.30
C THR A 414 9.72 20.43 -18.73
N THR A 415 10.99 20.03 -18.83
CA THR A 415 12.11 20.86 -19.31
C THR A 415 12.33 20.77 -20.83
N GLY A 416 11.66 19.84 -21.52
CA GLY A 416 11.85 19.57 -22.94
C GLY A 416 12.91 18.51 -23.26
N ALA A 417 13.53 17.89 -22.24
CA ALA A 417 14.46 16.78 -22.42
C ALA A 417 13.71 15.46 -22.62
N PHE A 418 14.32 14.50 -23.32
CA PHE A 418 13.80 13.14 -23.36
C PHE A 418 14.05 12.44 -22.04
N ASP A 419 13.06 11.67 -21.59
CA ASP A 419 13.09 10.92 -20.33
C ASP A 419 12.21 9.67 -20.47
N ALA A 420 12.13 8.81 -19.46
CA ALA A 420 11.23 7.66 -19.44
C ALA A 420 10.45 7.55 -18.13
N TYR A 421 9.15 7.29 -18.28
CA TYR A 421 8.33 6.83 -17.18
C TYR A 421 8.37 5.29 -17.15
N VAL A 422 8.48 4.69 -15.96
CA VAL A 422 8.70 3.24 -15.80
C VAL A 422 7.87 2.67 -14.66
N SER A 423 7.60 1.37 -14.69
CA SER A 423 6.97 0.70 -13.55
C SER A 423 7.95 0.61 -12.39
N THR A 424 7.47 0.78 -11.17
CA THR A 424 8.30 0.68 -9.97
C THR A 424 7.51 0.12 -8.80
N CYS A 425 8.04 -0.90 -8.13
CA CYS A 425 7.34 -1.54 -7.02
C CYS A 425 7.29 -0.63 -5.78
N ILE A 426 8.42 -0.02 -5.39
CA ILE A 426 8.53 0.91 -4.26
C ILE A 426 9.31 2.15 -4.71
N THR A 427 8.73 3.34 -4.52
CA THR A 427 9.38 4.60 -4.89
C THR A 427 9.10 5.74 -3.92
N SER A 428 10.11 6.57 -3.67
CA SER A 428 10.00 7.74 -2.80
C SER A 428 10.83 8.91 -3.31
N ASP A 429 10.25 10.10 -3.29
CA ASP A 429 10.97 11.35 -3.57
C ASP A 429 11.86 11.77 -2.37
N GLY A 430 11.55 11.25 -1.18
CA GLY A 430 12.39 11.33 0.01
C GLY A 430 13.25 10.08 0.21
N ASN A 431 13.49 9.74 1.47
CA ASN A 431 14.25 8.57 1.87
C ASN A 431 13.37 7.34 1.98
N THR A 432 13.97 6.17 1.78
CA THR A 432 13.34 4.88 2.11
C THR A 432 14.13 4.17 3.20
N LEU A 433 13.45 3.79 4.28
CA LEU A 433 14.02 3.05 5.41
C LEU A 433 13.34 1.69 5.56
N ILE A 434 14.07 0.60 5.34
CA ILE A 434 13.58 -0.78 5.48
C ILE A 434 14.28 -1.43 6.67
N ASN A 435 13.69 -1.29 7.85
CA ASN A 435 14.22 -1.81 9.10
C ASN A 435 13.84 -3.27 9.38
N GLY A 436 12.77 -3.80 8.77
CA GLY A 436 12.29 -5.15 9.05
C GLY A 436 11.21 -5.63 8.08
N GLY A 437 10.65 -6.79 8.37
CA GLY A 437 9.64 -7.44 7.53
C GLY A 437 10.22 -8.36 6.44
N THR A 438 9.32 -8.95 5.66
CA THR A 438 9.63 -9.75 4.47
C THR A 438 9.09 -9.03 3.24
N ILE A 439 9.97 -8.65 2.32
CA ILE A 439 9.63 -7.89 1.12
C ILE A 439 9.99 -8.74 -0.10
N THR A 440 9.02 -8.97 -0.98
CA THR A 440 9.22 -9.64 -2.26
C THR A 440 8.66 -8.79 -3.38
N THR A 441 9.48 -8.41 -4.35
CA THR A 441 9.03 -7.60 -5.48
C THR A 441 9.49 -8.19 -6.81
N SER A 442 8.66 -7.99 -7.84
CA SER A 442 9.02 -8.29 -9.22
C SER A 442 8.55 -7.18 -10.15
N SER A 443 9.46 -6.58 -10.92
CA SER A 443 9.10 -5.64 -11.98
C SER A 443 9.55 -6.13 -13.35
N SER A 444 8.60 -6.49 -14.21
CA SER A 444 8.90 -7.03 -15.55
C SER A 444 8.74 -6.04 -16.69
N GLY A 445 8.23 -4.83 -16.43
CA GLY A 445 8.05 -3.80 -17.45
C GLY A 445 9.38 -3.20 -17.93
N SER A 446 9.45 -2.75 -19.18
CA SER A 446 10.63 -2.05 -19.71
C SER A 446 11.08 -0.89 -18.82
N GLY A 447 12.38 -0.79 -18.54
CA GLY A 447 12.99 0.16 -17.60
C GLY A 447 12.55 -0.01 -16.14
N GLY A 448 11.83 -1.09 -15.83
CA GLY A 448 11.15 -1.27 -14.55
C GLY A 448 12.11 -1.48 -13.38
N LYS A 449 11.69 -1.04 -12.20
CA LYS A 449 12.50 -1.07 -10.98
C LYS A 449 11.79 -1.77 -9.83
N SER A 450 12.54 -2.45 -8.97
CA SER A 450 11.97 -2.92 -7.70
C SER A 450 11.93 -1.79 -6.67
N ILE A 451 13.06 -1.11 -6.44
CA ILE A 451 13.15 0.03 -5.52
C ILE A 451 13.82 1.22 -6.25
N SER A 452 13.21 2.40 -6.19
CA SER A 452 13.77 3.66 -6.72
C SER A 452 13.58 4.79 -5.73
N VAL A 453 14.68 5.38 -5.27
CA VAL A 453 14.68 6.38 -4.18
C VAL A 453 15.44 7.62 -4.64
N ASP A 454 14.84 8.80 -4.47
CA ASP A 454 15.52 10.06 -4.81
C ASP A 454 16.40 10.55 -3.64
N GLY A 455 16.03 10.23 -2.40
CA GLY A 455 16.87 10.38 -1.21
C GLY A 455 17.81 9.20 -0.98
N ALA A 456 18.07 8.88 0.29
CA ALA A 456 18.86 7.72 0.69
C ALA A 456 17.99 6.48 0.92
N LEU A 457 18.53 5.31 0.59
CA LEU A 457 17.98 4.00 0.94
C LEU A 457 18.77 3.39 2.11
N THR A 458 18.10 3.15 3.24
CA THR A 458 18.71 2.46 4.38
C THR A 458 18.01 1.12 4.64
N ILE A 459 18.78 0.04 4.74
CA ILE A 459 18.28 -1.33 4.94
C ILE A 459 18.90 -1.95 6.19
N GLY A 460 18.02 -2.51 7.03
CA GLY A 460 18.36 -3.16 8.29
C GLY A 460 18.81 -2.18 9.35
N ASN A 461 19.04 -2.71 10.54
CA ASN A 461 19.75 -2.01 11.59
C ASN A 461 20.38 -3.00 12.58
N SER A 462 21.00 -2.49 13.63
CA SER A 462 21.60 -3.29 14.72
C SER A 462 20.62 -4.22 15.47
N SER A 463 19.30 -3.97 15.40
CA SER A 463 18.26 -4.70 16.14
C SER A 463 17.35 -5.58 15.27
N SER A 464 17.40 -5.43 13.94
CA SER A 464 16.49 -6.09 13.02
C SER A 464 17.15 -6.34 11.67
N SER A 465 16.91 -7.52 11.09
CA SER A 465 17.47 -7.99 9.82
C SER A 465 16.32 -8.36 8.87
N PRO A 466 15.96 -7.49 7.91
CA PRO A 466 14.86 -7.75 6.97
C PRO A 466 15.20 -8.89 5.99
N VAL A 467 14.17 -9.54 5.45
CA VAL A 467 14.30 -10.51 4.35
C VAL A 467 13.77 -9.86 3.07
N ILE A 468 14.62 -9.74 2.05
CA ILE A 468 14.32 -8.98 0.85
C ILE A 468 14.63 -9.81 -0.40
N ASN A 469 13.64 -10.01 -1.26
CA ASN A 469 13.77 -10.74 -2.53
C ASN A 469 13.27 -9.88 -3.68
N LEU A 470 14.17 -9.37 -4.52
CA LEU A 470 13.83 -8.42 -5.57
C LEU A 470 14.20 -8.98 -6.95
N THR A 471 13.32 -8.80 -7.92
CA THR A 471 13.54 -9.26 -9.29
C THR A 471 13.17 -8.18 -10.31
N THR A 472 14.01 -7.97 -11.31
CA THR A 472 13.66 -7.21 -12.53
C THR A 472 13.98 -8.02 -13.78
N THR A 473 13.13 -7.92 -14.81
CA THR A 473 13.31 -8.66 -16.09
C THR A 473 13.06 -7.81 -17.33
N GLY A 474 12.74 -6.52 -17.16
CA GLY A 474 12.35 -5.63 -18.26
C GLY A 474 13.52 -5.23 -19.15
N SER A 475 13.24 -4.98 -20.43
CA SER A 475 14.23 -4.42 -21.36
C SER A 475 14.50 -2.95 -21.08
N ARG A 476 15.69 -2.44 -21.43
CA ARG A 476 15.98 -1.00 -21.41
C ARG A 476 15.17 -0.20 -22.43
N ILE A 477 14.92 1.07 -22.13
CA ILE A 477 14.22 2.03 -22.99
C ILE A 477 15.24 3.01 -23.56
N TYR A 478 15.28 3.18 -24.88
CA TYR A 478 16.13 4.20 -25.49
C TYR A 478 15.62 5.61 -25.19
N ILE A 479 16.51 6.49 -24.71
CA ILE A 479 16.22 7.89 -24.37
C ILE A 479 16.72 8.81 -25.49
N SER A 480 18.04 8.90 -25.63
CA SER A 480 18.70 9.88 -26.50
C SER A 480 20.05 9.37 -27.04
N GLY A 481 20.72 10.17 -27.88
CA GLY A 481 22.09 9.90 -28.33
C GLY A 481 22.24 8.89 -29.49
N SER A 482 23.43 8.31 -29.64
CA SER A 482 23.68 7.25 -30.64
C SER A 482 25.02 6.56 -30.39
N GLY A 483 25.17 5.32 -30.85
CA GLY A 483 26.41 4.56 -30.70
C GLY A 483 26.80 4.39 -29.23
N GLN A 484 28.03 4.72 -28.88
CA GLN A 484 28.54 4.68 -27.50
C GLN A 484 27.97 5.79 -26.61
N ASN A 485 27.37 6.84 -27.19
CA ASN A 485 26.77 7.96 -26.46
C ASN A 485 25.24 7.80 -26.35
N ALA A 486 24.70 6.58 -26.54
CA ALA A 486 23.28 6.35 -26.44
C ALA A 486 22.87 6.20 -24.96
N GLU A 487 21.88 6.97 -24.54
CA GLU A 487 21.33 6.94 -23.19
C GLU A 487 20.10 6.03 -23.15
N TYR A 488 20.00 5.23 -22.10
CA TYR A 488 18.87 4.36 -21.87
C TYR A 488 18.32 4.54 -20.45
N ALA A 489 17.04 4.21 -20.27
CA ALA A 489 16.48 3.91 -18.97
C ALA A 489 16.43 2.39 -18.83
N GLU A 490 17.37 1.84 -18.08
CA GLU A 490 17.51 0.41 -17.85
C GLU A 490 16.67 -0.08 -16.67
N ALA A 491 16.37 -1.38 -16.68
CA ALA A 491 15.65 -2.02 -15.61
C ALA A 491 16.61 -2.40 -14.47
N LYS A 492 16.71 -1.54 -13.46
CA LYS A 492 17.58 -1.73 -12.29
C LYS A 492 16.80 -2.31 -11.12
N THR A 493 17.39 -3.24 -10.37
CA THR A 493 16.68 -3.82 -9.23
C THR A 493 16.55 -2.80 -8.09
N VAL A 494 17.65 -2.18 -7.71
CA VAL A 494 17.67 -1.08 -6.71
C VAL A 494 18.42 0.11 -7.28
N LYS A 495 17.78 1.28 -7.28
CA LYS A 495 18.38 2.58 -7.61
C LYS A 495 18.15 3.58 -6.48
N SER A 496 19.19 4.34 -6.16
CA SER A 496 19.11 5.48 -5.24
C SER A 496 19.89 6.67 -5.78
N ASP A 497 19.30 7.87 -5.79
CA ASP A 497 20.05 9.08 -6.14
C ASP A 497 20.93 9.53 -4.97
N GLY A 498 20.50 9.25 -3.73
CA GLY A 498 21.32 9.33 -2.54
C GLY A 498 22.03 8.02 -2.20
N ASP A 499 22.55 7.94 -0.98
CA ASP A 499 23.33 6.80 -0.50
C ASP A 499 22.47 5.52 -0.39
N ILE A 500 23.09 4.37 -0.62
CA ILE A 500 22.56 3.07 -0.18
C ILE A 500 23.36 2.58 1.02
N ILE A 501 22.68 2.45 2.16
CA ILE A 501 23.27 2.01 3.43
C ILE A 501 22.63 0.68 3.82
N ILE A 502 23.38 -0.40 3.80
CA ILE A 502 22.91 -1.74 4.18
C ILE A 502 23.60 -2.14 5.48
N GLU A 503 22.93 -1.95 6.62
CA GLU A 503 23.46 -2.29 7.93
C GLU A 503 23.38 -3.80 8.20
N SER A 504 22.26 -4.42 7.84
CA SER A 504 21.96 -5.85 8.00
C SER A 504 20.83 -6.29 7.05
N GLY A 505 20.54 -7.59 6.99
CA GLY A 505 19.48 -8.14 6.14
C GLY A 505 19.92 -9.43 5.43
N ASN A 506 18.94 -10.20 4.95
CA ASN A 506 19.15 -11.26 3.97
C ASN A 506 18.49 -10.83 2.66
N ILE A 507 19.32 -10.47 1.68
CA ILE A 507 18.91 -9.77 0.46
C ILE A 507 19.28 -10.62 -0.74
N THR A 508 18.28 -11.02 -1.54
CA THR A 508 18.48 -11.71 -2.81
C THR A 508 18.00 -10.84 -3.96
N LEU A 509 18.87 -10.62 -4.95
CA LEU A 509 18.60 -9.81 -6.13
C LEU A 509 18.74 -10.66 -7.40
N ASN A 510 17.84 -10.46 -8.36
CA ASN A 510 17.93 -10.97 -9.71
C ASN A 510 17.57 -9.83 -10.67
N SER A 511 18.59 -9.21 -11.26
CA SER A 511 18.44 -8.00 -12.04
C SER A 511 18.55 -8.26 -13.54
N ALA A 512 17.75 -7.53 -14.32
CA ALA A 512 17.91 -7.43 -15.76
C ALA A 512 19.10 -6.57 -16.18
N ASP A 513 19.47 -5.62 -15.33
CA ASP A 513 20.59 -4.69 -15.48
C ASP A 513 21.33 -4.64 -14.13
N ASP A 514 21.50 -3.47 -13.51
CA ASP A 514 22.29 -3.37 -12.28
C ASP A 514 21.54 -3.92 -11.05
N GLY A 515 22.26 -4.62 -10.19
CA GLY A 515 21.74 -5.12 -8.92
C GLY A 515 21.46 -3.98 -7.94
N LEU A 516 22.53 -3.31 -7.51
CA LEU A 516 22.50 -2.13 -6.63
C LEU A 516 23.21 -0.96 -7.32
N LYS A 517 22.50 0.15 -7.56
CA LYS A 517 23.10 1.38 -8.10
C LYS A 517 22.81 2.59 -7.22
N SER A 518 23.85 3.34 -6.88
CA SER A 518 23.75 4.65 -6.24
C SER A 518 24.52 5.70 -7.03
N GLU A 519 23.95 6.89 -7.16
CA GLU A 519 24.65 8.03 -7.77
C GLU A 519 25.69 8.66 -6.81
N THR A 520 25.78 8.19 -5.56
CA THR A 520 26.65 8.76 -4.50
C THR A 520 27.54 7.69 -3.86
N SER A 521 26.97 6.79 -3.05
CA SER A 521 27.74 5.76 -2.37
C SER A 521 26.92 4.53 -1.97
N ILE A 522 27.61 3.41 -1.82
CA ILE A 522 27.06 2.17 -1.28
C ILE A 522 27.93 1.72 -0.10
N THR A 523 27.33 1.60 1.09
CA THR A 523 28.00 1.08 2.29
C THR A 523 27.29 -0.18 2.78
N ILE A 524 28.03 -1.29 2.89
CA ILE A 524 27.52 -2.59 3.34
C ILE A 524 28.23 -2.98 4.64
N SER A 525 27.45 -3.33 5.66
CA SER A 525 27.96 -3.78 6.96
C SER A 525 27.75 -5.27 7.17
N THR A 526 26.74 -5.73 7.90
CA THR A 526 26.63 -7.14 8.36
C THR A 526 25.65 -7.99 7.56
N ALA A 527 25.25 -7.53 6.37
CA ALA A 527 24.23 -8.20 5.57
C ALA A 527 24.73 -9.44 4.84
N ILE A 528 23.80 -10.34 4.53
CA ILE A 528 23.95 -11.40 3.53
C ILE A 528 23.31 -10.89 2.25
N ILE A 529 24.10 -10.75 1.18
CA ILE A 529 23.64 -10.27 -0.12
C ILE A 529 23.97 -11.32 -1.18
N ASN A 530 22.95 -11.74 -1.94
CA ASN A 530 23.08 -12.70 -3.03
C ASN A 530 22.51 -12.11 -4.32
N ILE A 531 23.38 -11.59 -5.18
CA ILE A 531 23.04 -11.12 -6.52
C ILE A 531 23.24 -12.29 -7.49
N THR A 532 22.14 -12.87 -7.91
CA THR A 532 22.14 -14.13 -8.69
C THR A 532 22.28 -13.90 -10.20
N ASN A 533 21.96 -12.68 -10.65
CA ASN A 533 22.08 -12.21 -12.02
C ASN A 533 22.06 -10.68 -12.04
N SER A 534 22.87 -10.08 -12.91
CA SER A 534 22.90 -8.65 -13.19
C SER A 534 23.78 -8.37 -14.42
N VAL A 535 23.66 -7.18 -15.00
CA VAL A 535 24.70 -6.62 -15.88
C VAL A 535 25.87 -6.21 -15.01
N GLU A 536 25.73 -5.16 -14.20
CA GLU A 536 26.64 -4.86 -13.10
C GLU A 536 26.06 -5.26 -11.74
N GLY A 537 26.89 -5.80 -10.85
CA GLY A 537 26.39 -6.25 -9.55
C GLY A 537 26.09 -5.08 -8.63
N ILE A 538 27.13 -4.31 -8.32
CA ILE A 538 27.09 -3.13 -7.44
C ILE A 538 27.86 -2.00 -8.13
N GLU A 539 27.21 -0.85 -8.30
CA GLU A 539 27.77 0.32 -8.98
C GLU A 539 27.53 1.60 -8.16
N ALA A 540 28.60 2.34 -7.88
CA ALA A 540 28.56 3.70 -7.32
C ALA A 540 29.94 4.37 -7.36
N PRO A 541 30.04 5.71 -7.27
CA PRO A 541 31.33 6.38 -7.14
C PRO A 541 32.15 5.92 -5.92
N PHE A 542 31.48 5.61 -4.82
CA PHE A 542 32.13 5.12 -3.60
C PHE A 542 31.45 3.86 -3.08
N ILE A 543 32.20 2.76 -3.00
CA ILE A 543 31.70 1.50 -2.45
C ILE A 543 32.54 1.11 -1.24
N THR A 544 31.90 0.88 -0.09
CA THR A 544 32.55 0.43 1.14
C THR A 544 31.90 -0.84 1.68
N ILE A 545 32.68 -1.91 1.76
CA ILE A 545 32.27 -3.19 2.38
C ILE A 545 32.99 -3.33 3.72
N ASN A 546 32.25 -3.15 4.81
CA ASN A 546 32.75 -3.25 6.17
C ASN A 546 32.78 -4.69 6.69
N SER A 547 31.77 -5.49 6.35
CA SER A 547 31.64 -6.89 6.77
C SER A 547 30.65 -7.64 5.85
N GLY A 548 30.03 -8.71 6.34
CA GLY A 548 28.92 -9.39 5.67
C GLY A 548 29.36 -10.54 4.74
N GLU A 549 28.38 -11.20 4.14
CA GLU A 549 28.58 -12.25 3.14
C GLU A 549 27.95 -11.80 1.82
N ILE A 550 28.77 -11.58 0.80
CA ILE A 550 28.34 -10.97 -0.46
C ILE A 550 28.70 -11.91 -1.60
N PHE A 551 27.70 -12.35 -2.34
CA PHE A 551 27.82 -13.25 -3.48
C PHE A 551 27.24 -12.56 -4.71
N ILE A 552 28.06 -12.39 -5.75
CA ILE A 552 27.66 -11.66 -6.96
C ILE A 552 27.96 -12.50 -8.19
N LYS A 553 26.96 -12.62 -9.06
CA LYS A 553 27.10 -13.13 -10.41
C LYS A 553 26.57 -12.10 -11.41
N SER A 554 27.49 -11.58 -12.22
CA SER A 554 27.22 -10.55 -13.23
C SER A 554 27.60 -11.03 -14.64
N SER A 555 26.92 -10.48 -15.66
CA SER A 555 27.37 -10.63 -17.05
C SER A 555 28.48 -9.65 -17.40
N ASP A 556 28.50 -8.49 -16.76
CA ASP A 556 29.55 -7.48 -16.84
C ASP A 556 30.30 -7.41 -15.49
N ASP A 557 30.59 -6.22 -14.96
CA ASP A 557 31.33 -6.07 -13.72
C ASP A 557 30.56 -6.58 -12.49
N CYS A 558 31.24 -7.23 -11.56
CA CYS A 558 30.58 -7.59 -10.30
C CYS A 558 30.49 -6.40 -9.34
N ILE A 559 31.57 -5.64 -9.21
CA ILE A 559 31.61 -4.41 -8.40
C ILE A 559 32.34 -3.36 -9.24
N ASN A 560 31.65 -2.28 -9.58
CA ASN A 560 32.17 -1.18 -10.37
C ASN A 560 32.15 0.11 -9.54
N THR A 561 33.31 0.75 -9.37
CA THR A 561 33.36 2.13 -8.83
C THR A 561 33.74 3.13 -9.90
N THR A 562 32.82 4.07 -10.17
CA THR A 562 32.92 5.01 -11.29
C THR A 562 32.07 6.26 -11.07
N PHE A 563 32.52 7.40 -11.59
CA PHE A 563 31.71 8.61 -11.75
C PHE A 563 30.97 8.67 -13.10
N GLY A 564 31.04 7.61 -13.92
CA GLY A 564 30.39 7.55 -15.22
C GLY A 564 31.02 8.45 -16.29
N LEU A 565 32.25 8.94 -16.08
CA LEU A 565 32.93 9.85 -17.01
C LEU A 565 33.56 9.12 -18.21
N GLY A 566 33.69 7.79 -18.12
CA GLY A 566 34.30 6.92 -19.12
C GLY A 566 35.82 7.04 -19.25
N GLY A 567 36.43 6.01 -19.85
CA GLY A 567 37.86 5.97 -20.20
C GLY A 567 38.80 5.53 -19.07
N GLU A 568 40.08 5.40 -19.41
CA GLU A 568 41.12 4.75 -18.59
C GLU A 568 41.81 5.71 -17.59
N GLN A 569 41.18 6.82 -17.23
CA GLN A 569 41.79 7.80 -16.31
C GLN A 569 41.26 7.60 -14.90
N ASN A 570 42.11 7.91 -13.90
CA ASN A 570 41.68 7.94 -12.52
C ASN A 570 40.62 9.05 -12.31
N ASP A 571 39.36 8.67 -12.11
CA ASP A 571 38.25 9.59 -11.90
C ASP A 571 38.02 9.99 -10.43
N GLY A 572 38.79 9.39 -9.51
CA GLY A 572 38.71 9.64 -8.08
C GLY A 572 37.71 8.76 -7.31
N SER A 573 37.00 7.85 -7.99
CA SER A 573 36.14 6.85 -7.34
C SER A 573 36.95 5.90 -6.45
N ILE A 574 36.30 5.27 -5.46
CA ILE A 574 37.01 4.41 -4.49
C ILE A 574 36.19 3.18 -4.11
N MET A 575 36.80 2.01 -4.28
CA MET A 575 36.35 0.74 -3.73
C MET A 575 37.12 0.39 -2.46
N THR A 576 36.43 0.21 -1.33
CA THR A 576 37.06 -0.10 -0.04
C THR A 576 36.50 -1.38 0.57
N PHE A 577 37.40 -2.29 0.95
CA PHE A 577 37.07 -3.49 1.74
C PHE A 577 37.73 -3.39 3.11
N ASN A 578 36.95 -3.21 4.17
CA ASN A 578 37.44 -3.27 5.54
C ASN A 578 37.31 -4.68 6.14
N GLY A 579 36.44 -5.51 5.58
CA GLY A 579 36.14 -6.86 6.08
C GLY A 579 35.21 -7.63 5.15
N GLY A 580 34.56 -8.66 5.71
CA GLY A 580 33.54 -9.45 5.02
C GLY A 580 34.08 -10.66 4.25
N TYR A 581 33.16 -11.46 3.73
CA TYR A 581 33.40 -12.60 2.85
C TYR A 581 32.73 -12.30 1.52
N VAL A 582 33.52 -11.93 0.52
CA VAL A 582 33.06 -11.44 -0.78
C VAL A 582 33.46 -12.42 -1.87
N VAL A 583 32.48 -12.86 -2.65
CA VAL A 583 32.67 -13.76 -3.78
C VAL A 583 32.05 -13.13 -5.01
N VAL A 584 32.87 -12.89 -6.02
CA VAL A 584 32.43 -12.32 -7.28
C VAL A 584 32.71 -13.26 -8.43
N ASN A 585 31.79 -13.30 -9.37
CA ASN A 585 31.78 -14.20 -10.50
C ASN A 585 31.20 -13.49 -11.73
N THR A 586 32.08 -12.95 -12.57
CA THR A 586 31.70 -12.32 -13.84
C THR A 586 31.78 -13.33 -14.99
N THR A 587 30.99 -13.13 -16.05
CA THR A 587 31.10 -13.90 -17.30
C THR A 587 31.61 -13.08 -18.50
N GLY A 588 31.71 -11.77 -18.37
CA GLY A 588 31.99 -10.87 -19.50
C GLY A 588 32.89 -9.71 -19.09
N GLY A 589 32.51 -8.98 -18.05
CA GLY A 589 33.26 -7.84 -17.48
C GLY A 589 34.35 -8.24 -16.49
N ASP A 590 34.73 -7.29 -15.65
CA ASP A 590 35.72 -7.43 -14.60
C ASP A 590 35.14 -8.01 -13.31
N GLY A 591 36.01 -8.67 -12.54
CA GLY A 591 35.64 -9.12 -11.21
C GLY A 591 35.46 -7.95 -10.24
N LEU A 592 36.45 -7.07 -10.20
CA LEU A 592 36.48 -5.83 -9.43
C LEU A 592 37.00 -4.75 -10.37
N ASP A 593 36.19 -3.74 -10.66
CA ASP A 593 36.57 -2.60 -11.49
C ASP A 593 36.50 -1.30 -10.70
N ALA A 594 37.54 -0.49 -10.85
CA ALA A 594 37.59 0.84 -10.29
C ALA A 594 38.25 1.82 -11.26
N ASN A 595 37.43 2.74 -11.78
CA ASN A 595 37.95 3.89 -12.49
C ASN A 595 38.80 4.80 -11.60
N GLY A 596 38.83 4.58 -10.28
CA GLY A 596 39.74 5.24 -9.35
C GLY A 596 40.61 4.25 -8.56
N ASN A 597 40.44 4.20 -7.24
CA ASN A 597 41.32 3.45 -6.34
C ASN A 597 40.63 2.24 -5.71
N ILE A 598 41.42 1.22 -5.40
CA ILE A 598 41.00 0.07 -4.60
C ILE A 598 41.80 0.03 -3.30
N VAL A 599 41.12 -0.08 -2.15
CA VAL A 599 41.73 -0.19 -0.83
C VAL A 599 41.21 -1.43 -0.12
N ILE A 600 42.09 -2.39 0.17
CA ILE A 600 41.74 -3.63 0.86
C ILE A 600 42.44 -3.66 2.22
N ASN A 601 41.70 -3.37 3.27
CA ASN A 601 42.18 -3.37 4.66
C ASN A 601 41.96 -4.72 5.35
N GLY A 602 40.98 -5.51 4.91
CA GLY A 602 40.65 -6.80 5.51
C GLY A 602 39.62 -7.59 4.70
N GLY A 603 39.17 -8.70 5.28
CA GLY A 603 38.17 -9.59 4.66
C GLY A 603 38.78 -10.74 3.87
N THR A 604 37.90 -11.56 3.28
CA THR A 604 38.23 -12.64 2.34
C THR A 604 37.52 -12.36 1.03
N ILE A 605 38.29 -12.09 -0.02
CA ILE A 605 37.80 -11.71 -1.33
C ILE A 605 38.21 -12.78 -2.33
N LEU A 606 37.22 -13.47 -2.90
CA LEU A 606 37.39 -14.54 -3.89
C LEU A 606 36.83 -14.07 -5.23
N VAL A 607 37.70 -13.93 -6.23
CA VAL A 607 37.31 -13.44 -7.54
C VAL A 607 37.49 -14.54 -8.59
N HIS A 608 36.37 -14.97 -9.15
CA HIS A 608 36.33 -15.78 -10.36
C HIS A 608 36.23 -14.83 -11.56
N GLY A 609 37.39 -14.31 -12.00
CA GLY A 609 37.50 -13.40 -13.13
C GLY A 609 37.10 -14.03 -14.48
N PRO A 610 36.90 -13.22 -15.52
CA PRO A 610 36.17 -13.59 -16.73
C PRO A 610 36.83 -14.71 -17.54
N PRO A 611 36.06 -15.40 -18.42
CA PRO A 611 36.60 -16.49 -19.23
C PRO A 611 37.59 -16.03 -20.31
N ASN A 612 37.52 -14.77 -20.75
CA ASN A 612 38.30 -14.25 -21.87
C ASN A 612 38.82 -12.84 -21.59
N ALA A 613 39.93 -12.48 -22.23
CA ALA A 613 40.44 -11.11 -22.29
C ALA A 613 39.59 -10.26 -23.26
N PRO A 614 39.65 -8.91 -23.23
CA PRO A 614 40.60 -8.07 -22.47
C PRO A 614 40.39 -8.11 -20.96
N GLU A 615 39.14 -8.29 -20.52
CA GLU A 615 38.73 -8.19 -19.11
C GLU A 615 39.49 -9.15 -18.18
N VAL A 616 39.57 -8.76 -16.92
CA VAL A 616 40.39 -9.34 -15.86
C VAL A 616 39.60 -9.49 -14.56
N GLY A 617 40.22 -10.12 -13.55
CA GLY A 617 39.55 -10.26 -12.25
C GLY A 617 39.75 -9.05 -11.33
N LEU A 618 40.69 -8.17 -11.65
CA LEU A 618 41.03 -6.99 -10.86
C LEU A 618 41.52 -5.94 -11.85
N ASP A 619 40.75 -4.89 -12.02
CA ASP A 619 41.11 -3.71 -12.79
C ASP A 619 41.00 -2.44 -11.94
N TYR A 620 41.90 -1.50 -12.19
CA TYR A 620 41.87 -0.18 -11.60
C TYR A 620 42.72 0.83 -12.39
N ASN A 621 42.25 2.07 -12.50
CA ASN A 621 42.98 3.14 -13.18
C ASN A 621 43.91 3.94 -12.25
N GLY A 622 43.61 3.95 -10.95
CA GLY A 622 44.36 4.65 -9.92
C GLY A 622 45.38 3.76 -9.22
N SER A 623 45.18 3.55 -7.93
CA SER A 623 46.04 2.69 -7.10
C SER A 623 45.24 1.59 -6.42
N CYS A 624 45.83 0.40 -6.33
CA CYS A 624 45.33 -0.68 -5.50
C CYS A 624 46.25 -0.90 -4.31
N SER A 625 45.74 -0.73 -3.08
CA SER A 625 46.50 -0.90 -1.84
C SER A 625 45.96 -2.07 -1.03
N MET A 626 46.77 -3.13 -0.91
CA MET A 626 46.50 -4.29 -0.07
C MET A 626 47.16 -4.12 1.30
N ASN A 627 46.36 -3.74 2.30
CA ASN A 627 46.79 -3.47 3.66
C ASN A 627 46.58 -4.66 4.61
N GLY A 628 45.68 -5.59 4.26
CA GLY A 628 45.38 -6.77 5.07
C GLY A 628 44.25 -7.60 4.49
N GLY A 629 44.00 -8.77 5.08
CA GLY A 629 42.99 -9.72 4.61
C GLY A 629 43.54 -10.86 3.75
N PHE A 630 42.65 -11.43 2.95
CA PHE A 630 42.89 -12.52 2.01
C PHE A 630 42.26 -12.15 0.67
N LEU A 631 43.06 -12.16 -0.40
CA LEU A 631 42.61 -11.92 -1.77
C LEU A 631 43.09 -13.06 -2.66
N ILE A 632 42.19 -13.67 -3.42
CA ILE A 632 42.56 -14.55 -4.52
C ILE A 632 41.72 -14.26 -5.75
N VAL A 633 42.39 -14.05 -6.89
CA VAL A 633 41.79 -13.70 -8.17
C VAL A 633 42.28 -14.67 -9.22
N SER A 634 41.38 -15.43 -9.82
CA SER A 634 41.68 -16.16 -11.06
C SER A 634 41.34 -15.32 -12.27
N GLY A 635 42.21 -15.30 -13.28
CA GLY A 635 41.98 -14.50 -14.49
C GLY A 635 42.33 -15.22 -15.79
N PRO A 636 41.91 -14.64 -16.93
CA PRO A 636 42.19 -15.15 -18.26
C PRO A 636 43.63 -14.86 -18.69
N ASN A 637 43.96 -15.26 -19.92
CA ASN A 637 45.24 -14.91 -20.55
C ASN A 637 45.19 -13.46 -21.06
N SER A 638 45.47 -12.50 -20.18
CA SER A 638 45.41 -11.07 -20.51
C SER A 638 46.75 -10.37 -20.28
N ASN A 639 47.07 -9.42 -21.16
CA ASN A 639 48.17 -8.48 -20.94
C ASN A 639 47.80 -7.35 -19.97
N MET A 640 46.51 -7.22 -19.64
CA MET A 640 45.96 -6.20 -18.73
C MET A 640 45.92 -6.67 -17.28
N LEU A 641 46.42 -7.87 -16.97
CA LEU A 641 46.40 -8.41 -15.61
C LEU A 641 47.05 -7.43 -14.62
N GLN A 642 46.26 -6.94 -13.68
CA GLN A 642 46.75 -6.12 -12.59
C GLN A 642 46.97 -6.97 -11.32
N ALA A 643 47.74 -6.42 -10.40
CA ALA A 643 47.92 -6.91 -9.04
C ALA A 643 47.99 -5.68 -8.13
N PRO A 644 47.76 -5.79 -6.81
CA PRO A 644 47.98 -4.68 -5.89
C PRO A 644 49.31 -3.95 -6.13
N GLY A 645 49.36 -2.66 -5.85
CA GLY A 645 50.53 -1.82 -6.08
C GLY A 645 51.62 -2.00 -5.02
N ASN A 646 52.82 -1.46 -5.29
CA ASN A 646 53.96 -1.50 -4.36
C ASN A 646 53.75 -0.66 -3.07
N SER A 647 52.74 0.21 -3.03
CA SER A 647 52.31 0.94 -1.83
C SER A 647 51.63 0.03 -0.79
N SER A 648 51.25 -1.19 -1.17
CA SER A 648 50.64 -2.19 -0.28
C SER A 648 51.53 -2.52 0.93
N THR A 649 50.92 -2.84 2.06
CA THR A 649 51.64 -3.31 3.26
C THR A 649 51.69 -4.84 3.38
N GLN A 650 50.77 -5.54 2.71
CA GLN A 650 50.73 -7.00 2.62
C GLN A 650 51.31 -7.50 1.29
N ASN A 651 52.04 -8.62 1.32
CA ASN A 651 52.68 -9.18 0.12
C ASN A 651 51.67 -9.82 -0.82
N CYS A 652 51.90 -9.68 -2.13
CA CYS A 652 51.08 -10.30 -3.16
C CYS A 652 51.94 -11.09 -4.15
N LEU A 653 51.43 -12.24 -4.57
CA LEU A 653 51.92 -13.06 -5.66
C LEU A 653 51.09 -12.75 -6.92
N LYS A 654 51.77 -12.43 -8.03
CA LYS A 654 51.20 -12.45 -9.38
C LYS A 654 51.73 -13.68 -10.11
N ALA A 655 50.96 -14.76 -10.14
CA ALA A 655 51.35 -16.02 -10.76
C ALA A 655 50.69 -16.16 -12.14
N VAL A 656 51.49 -16.39 -13.18
CA VAL A 656 51.00 -16.53 -14.57
C VAL A 656 51.49 -17.86 -15.14
N THR A 657 50.61 -18.54 -15.83
CA THR A 657 50.88 -19.85 -16.45
C THR A 657 51.21 -19.70 -17.93
N ASN A 658 52.06 -20.57 -18.45
CA ASN A 658 52.37 -20.58 -19.89
C ASN A 658 51.24 -21.17 -20.77
N SER A 659 50.23 -21.81 -20.16
CA SER A 659 49.12 -22.46 -20.85
C SER A 659 47.90 -22.56 -19.92
N GLY A 660 46.70 -22.49 -20.48
CA GLY A 660 45.47 -22.52 -19.70
C GLY A 660 45.32 -23.80 -18.88
N LEU A 661 44.95 -23.65 -17.62
CA LEU A 661 44.63 -24.75 -16.70
C LEU A 661 43.13 -24.86 -16.55
N SER A 662 42.57 -26.06 -16.68
CA SER A 662 41.11 -26.29 -16.62
C SER A 662 40.54 -25.96 -15.23
N ALA A 663 39.22 -25.73 -15.15
CA ALA A 663 38.49 -25.52 -13.89
C ALA A 663 38.64 -26.67 -12.86
N SER A 664 38.98 -27.87 -13.32
CA SER A 664 39.25 -29.04 -12.47
C SER A 664 40.67 -29.08 -11.90
N THR A 665 41.55 -28.18 -12.34
CA THR A 665 42.94 -28.12 -11.89
C THR A 665 43.03 -27.22 -10.67
N LEU A 666 43.27 -27.79 -9.49
CA LEU A 666 43.49 -27.00 -8.27
C LEU A 666 44.77 -26.17 -8.40
N PHE A 667 44.76 -24.94 -7.90
CA PHE A 667 45.94 -24.14 -7.65
C PHE A 667 46.31 -24.23 -6.17
N HIS A 668 47.56 -24.60 -5.88
CA HIS A 668 48.01 -24.81 -4.51
C HIS A 668 49.35 -24.11 -4.24
N ILE A 669 49.45 -23.48 -3.07
CA ILE A 669 50.71 -22.95 -2.52
C ILE A 669 50.94 -23.59 -1.16
N GLN A 670 52.17 -24.07 -0.96
CA GLN A 670 52.68 -24.50 0.34
C GLN A 670 53.97 -23.78 0.70
N ASP A 671 54.23 -23.66 1.99
CA ASP A 671 55.51 -23.19 2.53
C ASP A 671 56.62 -24.25 2.42
N ALA A 672 57.83 -23.88 2.84
CA ALA A 672 59.00 -24.76 2.81
C ALA A 672 58.89 -26.01 3.72
N SER A 673 58.00 -26.00 4.72
CA SER A 673 57.70 -27.15 5.58
C SER A 673 56.59 -28.05 5.04
N GLY A 674 55.98 -27.68 3.91
CA GLY A 674 54.82 -28.37 3.34
C GLY A 674 53.48 -27.94 3.93
N GLY A 675 53.45 -26.86 4.74
CA GLY A 675 52.22 -26.28 5.26
C GLY A 675 51.40 -25.61 4.16
N ASN A 676 50.09 -25.88 4.13
CA ASN A 676 49.17 -25.30 3.15
C ASN A 676 48.98 -23.80 3.40
N ILE A 677 49.24 -22.99 2.36
CA ILE A 677 48.98 -21.54 2.35
C ILE A 677 47.65 -21.25 1.67
N VAL A 678 47.42 -21.83 0.49
CA VAL A 678 46.13 -21.75 -0.20
C VAL A 678 45.94 -22.97 -1.09
N THR A 679 44.70 -23.47 -1.13
CA THR A 679 44.23 -24.39 -2.16
C THR A 679 42.95 -23.82 -2.74
N PHE A 680 42.97 -23.48 -4.02
CA PHE A 680 41.88 -22.81 -4.71
C PHE A 680 41.51 -23.53 -6.00
N GLN A 681 40.22 -23.62 -6.26
CA GLN A 681 39.63 -24.17 -7.46
C GLN A 681 38.86 -23.06 -8.19
N PRO A 682 39.47 -22.44 -9.21
CA PRO A 682 38.76 -21.52 -10.09
C PRO A 682 37.52 -22.16 -10.72
N LEU A 683 36.44 -21.40 -10.89
CA LEU A 683 35.20 -21.87 -11.52
C LEU A 683 35.37 -22.22 -13.01
N ARG A 684 36.45 -21.77 -13.64
CA ARG A 684 36.71 -21.90 -15.08
C ARG A 684 38.19 -22.06 -15.38
N THR A 685 38.49 -22.25 -16.66
CA THR A 685 39.87 -22.23 -17.14
C THR A 685 40.55 -20.93 -16.74
N TYR A 686 41.75 -21.02 -16.18
CA TYR A 686 42.50 -19.87 -15.69
C TYR A 686 43.93 -19.89 -16.24
N TYR A 687 44.49 -18.70 -16.40
CA TYR A 687 45.87 -18.49 -16.82
C TYR A 687 46.69 -17.74 -15.78
N SER A 688 46.02 -17.06 -14.84
CA SER A 688 46.67 -16.28 -13.81
C SER A 688 45.98 -16.46 -12.46
N ILE A 689 46.77 -16.30 -11.41
CA ILE A 689 46.31 -16.17 -10.03
C ILE A 689 47.01 -14.96 -9.41
N ILE A 690 46.23 -13.99 -8.95
CA ILE A 690 46.69 -12.93 -8.06
C ILE A 690 46.32 -13.35 -6.65
N PHE A 691 47.30 -13.44 -5.75
CA PHE A 691 47.08 -13.96 -4.41
C PHE A 691 47.81 -13.14 -3.36
N SER A 692 47.07 -12.64 -2.36
CA SER A 692 47.63 -11.97 -1.20
C SER A 692 47.06 -12.55 0.09
N SER A 693 47.93 -12.71 1.08
CA SER A 693 47.61 -13.24 2.40
C SER A 693 48.69 -12.83 3.39
N SER A 694 48.34 -12.73 4.67
CA SER A 694 49.29 -12.45 5.75
C SER A 694 50.34 -13.55 5.91
N GLN A 695 50.09 -14.72 5.34
CA GLN A 695 51.00 -15.86 5.35
C GLN A 695 52.14 -15.76 4.32
N LEU A 696 52.08 -14.80 3.38
CA LEU A 696 53.18 -14.53 2.44
C LEU A 696 54.19 -13.57 3.11
N LEU A 697 55.28 -14.12 3.63
CA LEU A 697 56.28 -13.40 4.42
C LEU A 697 57.51 -13.06 3.58
N THR A 698 57.99 -11.82 3.70
CA THR A 698 59.22 -11.37 3.03
C THR A 698 60.41 -12.24 3.45
N GLY A 699 61.21 -12.67 2.48
CA GLY A 699 62.36 -13.55 2.66
C GLY A 699 62.00 -15.05 2.71
N SER A 700 60.72 -15.42 2.80
CA SER A 700 60.31 -16.83 2.84
C SER A 700 60.12 -17.41 1.43
N THR A 701 60.40 -18.71 1.30
CA THR A 701 60.25 -19.47 0.05
C THR A 701 58.99 -20.33 0.11
N TYR A 702 58.26 -20.33 -1.00
CA TYR A 702 57.02 -21.08 -1.21
C TYR A 702 57.11 -21.89 -2.50
N SER A 703 56.20 -22.86 -2.66
CA SER A 703 56.12 -23.68 -3.87
C SER A 703 54.70 -23.73 -4.43
N ILE A 704 54.59 -23.57 -5.75
CA ILE A 704 53.34 -23.68 -6.50
C ILE A 704 53.18 -25.13 -6.99
N TYR A 705 52.00 -25.69 -6.75
CA TYR A 705 51.54 -26.95 -7.31
C TYR A 705 50.22 -26.73 -8.05
N THR A 706 49.97 -27.57 -9.06
CA THR A 706 48.68 -27.59 -9.77
C THR A 706 48.12 -28.99 -9.90
N GLY A 707 46.80 -29.12 -9.97
CA GLY A 707 46.10 -30.40 -10.02
C GLY A 707 46.08 -31.07 -8.65
N GLY A 708 46.16 -32.40 -8.61
CA GLY A 708 46.07 -33.15 -7.36
C GLY A 708 44.66 -33.14 -6.77
N SER A 709 44.56 -33.33 -5.47
CA SER A 709 43.30 -33.35 -4.72
C SER A 709 43.47 -32.75 -3.32
N CYS A 710 42.39 -32.23 -2.77
CA CYS A 710 42.31 -31.78 -1.38
C CYS A 710 41.05 -32.36 -0.76
N ASN A 711 41.17 -32.91 0.44
CA ASN A 711 40.04 -33.45 1.21
C ASN A 711 39.45 -32.45 2.22
N GLY A 712 39.86 -31.17 2.13
CA GLY A 712 39.27 -30.07 2.89
C GLY A 712 37.86 -29.72 2.42
N THR A 713 37.20 -28.83 3.17
CA THR A 713 35.88 -28.31 2.80
C THR A 713 36.05 -27.22 1.74
N VAL A 714 35.46 -27.41 0.57
CA VAL A 714 35.42 -26.39 -0.48
C VAL A 714 34.20 -25.49 -0.29
N ASN A 715 34.43 -24.17 -0.26
CA ASN A 715 33.39 -23.15 -0.33
C ASN A 715 33.80 -22.11 -1.38
N ASN A 716 32.97 -21.92 -2.41
CA ASN A 716 33.21 -20.94 -3.49
C ASN A 716 34.58 -21.06 -4.18
N GLY A 717 35.09 -22.28 -4.27
CA GLY A 717 36.41 -22.60 -4.84
C GLY A 717 37.55 -22.60 -3.82
N LEU A 718 37.40 -21.98 -2.64
CA LEU A 718 38.43 -22.01 -1.61
C LEU A 718 38.31 -23.26 -0.75
N TYR A 719 39.38 -24.03 -0.64
CA TYR A 719 39.46 -25.17 0.28
C TYR A 719 39.97 -24.71 1.64
N THR A 720 39.26 -25.11 2.70
CA THR A 720 39.63 -24.85 4.10
C THR A 720 39.79 -26.17 4.85
N GLY A 721 40.82 -26.25 5.69
CA GLY A 721 41.20 -27.50 6.35
C GLY A 721 41.68 -28.60 5.38
N GLY A 722 41.85 -29.80 5.90
CA GLY A 722 42.28 -30.97 5.10
C GLY A 722 43.76 -30.97 4.71
N THR A 723 44.11 -31.85 3.77
CA THR A 723 45.46 -32.07 3.25
C THR A 723 45.41 -32.11 1.72
N TYR A 724 46.23 -31.28 1.10
CA TYR A 724 46.49 -31.32 -0.34
C TYR A 724 47.50 -32.43 -0.66
N SER A 725 47.26 -33.20 -1.73
CA SER A 725 48.20 -34.24 -2.18
C SER A 725 48.07 -34.57 -3.67
N GLY A 726 49.11 -35.20 -4.24
CA GLY A 726 49.11 -35.67 -5.63
C GLY A 726 49.25 -34.58 -6.69
N GLY A 727 49.56 -33.34 -6.28
CA GLY A 727 49.81 -32.21 -7.16
C GLY A 727 51.07 -32.32 -8.00
N THR A 728 51.08 -31.67 -9.16
CA THR A 728 52.30 -31.49 -9.96
C THR A 728 53.04 -30.24 -9.49
N PHE A 729 54.28 -30.39 -9.02
CA PHE A 729 55.16 -29.27 -8.71
C PHE A 729 55.40 -28.42 -9.96
N LYS A 730 55.30 -27.10 -9.81
CA LYS A 730 55.55 -26.15 -10.90
C LYS A 730 56.80 -25.33 -10.67
N LYS A 731 56.86 -24.63 -9.54
CA LYS A 731 57.93 -23.66 -9.28
C LYS A 731 58.03 -23.33 -7.80
N SER A 732 59.25 -23.12 -7.32
CA SER A 732 59.51 -22.45 -6.04
C SER A 732 59.83 -20.98 -6.27
N PHE A 733 59.42 -20.13 -5.34
CA PHE A 733 59.64 -18.68 -5.40
C PHE A 733 59.86 -18.12 -3.99
N THR A 734 60.62 -17.03 -3.89
CA THR A 734 60.86 -16.31 -2.65
C THR A 734 60.19 -14.95 -2.72
N ILE A 735 59.49 -14.56 -1.65
CA ILE A 735 58.91 -13.21 -1.57
C ILE A 735 60.04 -12.21 -1.29
N SER A 736 60.50 -11.51 -2.32
CA SER A 736 61.59 -10.51 -2.21
C SER A 736 61.10 -9.07 -2.29
N ASN A 737 59.97 -8.85 -2.97
CA ASN A 737 59.32 -7.55 -3.13
C ASN A 737 57.87 -7.65 -2.70
N ARG A 738 57.23 -6.49 -2.50
CA ARG A 738 55.80 -6.42 -2.14
C ARG A 738 54.94 -7.17 -3.15
N ILE A 739 55.24 -6.99 -4.43
CA ILE A 739 54.66 -7.77 -5.53
C ILE A 739 55.71 -8.71 -6.09
N THR A 740 55.47 -10.00 -5.95
CA THR A 740 56.34 -11.06 -6.48
C THR A 740 55.67 -11.67 -7.71
N SER A 741 56.29 -11.53 -8.89
CA SER A 741 55.77 -12.09 -10.14
C SER A 741 56.43 -13.42 -10.48
N VAL A 742 55.62 -14.43 -10.82
CA VAL A 742 56.08 -15.79 -11.10
C VAL A 742 55.40 -16.33 -12.36
N ASN A 743 56.20 -16.65 -13.38
CA ASN A 743 55.73 -17.40 -14.56
C ASN A 743 56.08 -18.89 -14.42
N PHE A 744 55.17 -19.81 -14.73
CA PHE A 744 55.38 -21.25 -14.60
C PHE A 744 54.69 -22.12 -15.66
#